data_AF-A0PP96-F1
#
_entry.id   AF-A0PP96-F1
#
_cell.length_a   1.000
_cell.length_b   1.000
_cell.length_c   1.000
_cell.angle_alpha   90.00
_cell.angle_beta   90.00
_cell.angle_gamma   90.00
#
_symmetry.space_group_name_H-M   'P 1'
#
loop_
_entity.id
_entity.type
_entity.pdbx_description
1 polymer ?
#
loop_
_entity_poly.entity_id
_entity_poly.type
_entity_poly.pdbx_seq_one_letter_code
_entity_poly.pdbx_strand_id
1 'polypeptide(L)'
;MAGRRDMDCPNCSTPHPDAARFCSRCGTPLHPAIQRSRHFAAHPEEPVRSLAVVSTLMPHLAGGRHHIYRGAIGLALVAALIAAAFGMLSVALILAAIALPAAVLTYMHDHDLWRGEPISVLGLALLTSLALGVGVGMLEHHLTKLVLLAAPRHLMPTMAQVLELGILVPAVTFVAVLIPPVLVTARSAFRHSVDAVAICSLSGAAFSLGLSVAIRRGAFSHLGATAGDPAHVAFIALTLGFLQPIIFATAAAMALVPLRGVGVNTVSGLAKGLALLVLYGLATVLLAPYGTRGIVLTTLAALVLGAAGLLGVRYALHVSLLAEAQAALTGAATLARAPGTRQVCAHCGAMIEAEAAFCQVCGTATAALARHPAPDDGNTTVDVGTTTAAEPAAVMPATPPRTPPPLQFPGNGVQVGHRLRPVTVAAVIVVIVLIAAAVTALIVLSGTTGRTKLPPMLPGGHAEATAPAGSGLSQPVNPPTALPPAVPGARLTLTSANAIAIADGISITPAPGWTLTDRGPNWVTLFDPNNTAAIHVTVKPADGTDAAAVLQGDVNQLISAPSTGLTNVNVMGAPTTKTLQSEKFQQAASMNYTADFSAQLGITHLIGVFMELLNTSNHQSAFIDYRETSDVSASYVGAAQMMIDSML
;
A
#
# COMPACT_ATOMS: atom_id res chain seq x y z
N MET A 1 -11.84 56.94 30.10
CA MET A 1 -12.36 55.56 29.99
C MET A 1 -13.16 55.48 28.70
N ALA A 2 -12.53 55.10 27.59
CA ALA A 2 -13.23 54.92 26.31
C ALA A 2 -13.99 53.59 26.38
N GLY A 3 -15.31 53.63 26.23
CA GLY A 3 -16.14 52.43 26.23
C GLY A 3 -15.65 51.45 25.17
N ARG A 4 -15.29 50.23 25.59
CA ARG A 4 -15.06 49.12 24.69
C ARG A 4 -16.36 48.92 23.93
N ARG A 5 -16.36 49.18 22.61
CA ARG A 5 -17.48 48.76 21.77
C ARG A 5 -17.33 47.24 21.68
N ASP A 6 -18.33 46.55 22.20
CA ASP A 6 -18.47 45.12 22.04
C ASP A 6 -19.40 44.91 20.83
N MET A 7 -19.02 43.99 19.95
CA MET A 7 -19.82 43.57 18.81
C MET A 7 -20.45 42.22 19.13
N ASP A 8 -21.76 42.08 18.93
CA ASP A 8 -22.46 40.82 19.15
C ASP A 8 -22.31 39.91 17.94
N CYS A 9 -22.11 38.61 18.20
CA CYS A 9 -22.07 37.62 17.13
C CYS A 9 -23.43 37.54 16.41
N PRO A 10 -23.49 37.63 15.07
CA PRO A 10 -24.76 37.61 14.34
C PRO A 10 -25.51 36.27 14.39
N ASN A 11 -24.86 35.19 14.85
CA ASN A 11 -25.45 33.85 14.92
C ASN A 11 -25.90 33.46 16.34
N CYS A 12 -25.15 33.83 17.38
CA CYS A 12 -25.43 33.42 18.76
C CYS A 12 -25.45 34.57 19.78
N SER A 13 -25.37 35.81 19.31
CA SER A 13 -25.43 37.04 20.13
C SER A 13 -24.41 37.11 21.27
N THR A 14 -23.33 36.33 21.21
CA THR A 14 -22.25 36.41 22.20
C THR A 14 -21.44 37.68 21.97
N PRO A 15 -21.23 38.52 23.02
CA PRO A 15 -20.47 39.75 22.89
C PRO A 15 -18.98 39.46 22.71
N HIS A 16 -18.34 40.20 21.82
CA HIS A 16 -16.92 40.10 21.54
C HIS A 16 -16.27 41.48 21.43
N PRO A 17 -14.98 41.62 21.77
CA PRO A 17 -14.26 42.87 21.53
C PRO A 17 -14.16 43.14 20.02
N ASP A 18 -14.17 44.41 19.62
CA ASP A 18 -14.04 44.84 18.21
C ASP A 18 -12.88 44.18 17.42
N ALA A 19 -11.82 43.75 18.12
CA ALA A 19 -10.66 43.11 17.50
C ALA A 19 -10.84 41.60 17.21
N ALA A 20 -11.94 40.99 17.67
CA ALA A 20 -12.23 39.59 17.44
C ALA A 20 -12.66 39.35 15.98
N ARG A 21 -12.06 38.34 15.35
CA ARG A 21 -12.37 37.98 13.96
C ARG A 21 -13.41 36.86 13.88
N PHE A 22 -13.45 36.00 14.90
CA PHE A 22 -14.37 34.87 15.00
C PHE A 22 -15.04 34.84 16.37
N CYS A 23 -16.27 34.37 16.42
CA CYS A 23 -16.96 34.12 17.67
C CYS A 23 -16.29 32.95 18.42
N SER A 24 -15.93 33.16 19.69
CA SER A 24 -15.28 32.13 20.51
C SER A 24 -16.20 30.96 20.87
N ARG A 25 -17.53 31.17 20.79
CA ARG A 25 -18.56 30.17 21.13
C ARG A 25 -19.04 29.35 19.93
N CYS A 26 -19.46 29.98 18.83
CA CYS A 26 -19.99 29.26 17.65
C CYS A 26 -19.04 29.22 16.44
N GLY A 27 -17.94 29.98 16.45
CA GLY A 27 -16.98 30.02 15.33
C GLY A 27 -17.42 30.84 14.11
N THR A 28 -18.55 31.56 14.20
CA THR A 28 -19.04 32.47 13.15
C THR A 28 -18.07 33.63 12.93
N PRO A 29 -17.70 33.98 11.69
CA PRO A 29 -16.89 35.16 11.41
C PRO A 29 -17.62 36.44 11.82
N LEU A 30 -16.93 37.34 12.51
CA LEU A 30 -17.49 38.60 13.01
C LEU A 30 -17.31 39.75 12.02
N HIS A 31 -16.39 39.61 11.06
CA HIS A 31 -16.23 40.57 9.97
C HIS A 31 -16.84 40.03 8.66
N PRO A 32 -17.61 40.85 7.93
CA PRO A 32 -18.29 40.43 6.69
C PRO A 32 -17.31 40.05 5.57
N ALA A 33 -16.06 40.55 5.61
CA ALA A 33 -15.01 40.18 4.67
C ALA A 33 -14.48 38.74 4.87
N ILE A 34 -14.76 38.12 6.03
CA ILE A 34 -14.26 36.80 6.38
C ILE A 34 -15.32 35.76 6.06
N GLN A 35 -15.00 34.84 5.15
CA GLN A 35 -15.85 33.69 4.83
C GLN A 35 -15.39 32.46 5.62
N ARG A 36 -16.29 31.82 6.37
CA ARG A 36 -15.95 30.62 7.16
C ARG A 36 -15.48 29.46 6.29
N SER A 37 -16.01 29.30 5.09
CA SER A 37 -15.60 28.27 4.12
C SER A 37 -14.14 28.39 3.66
N ARG A 38 -13.53 29.58 3.80
CA ARG A 38 -12.11 29.82 3.51
C ARG A 38 -11.18 29.57 4.70
N HIS A 39 -11.74 29.27 5.87
CA HIS A 39 -10.99 29.05 7.11
C HIS A 39 -11.42 27.73 7.72
N PHE A 40 -10.68 26.66 7.43
CA PHE A 40 -10.98 25.34 7.96
C PHE A 40 -10.92 25.36 9.50
N ALA A 41 -11.87 24.68 10.14
CA ALA A 41 -12.09 24.79 11.58
C ALA A 41 -10.92 24.25 12.40
N ALA A 42 -10.22 23.21 11.93
CA ALA A 42 -9.04 22.68 12.60
C ALA A 42 -7.74 23.39 12.19
N HIS A 43 -7.67 23.98 10.99
CA HIS A 43 -6.48 24.66 10.47
C HIS A 43 -6.88 25.92 9.66
N PRO A 44 -7.00 27.10 10.30
CA PRO A 44 -7.69 28.25 9.70
C PRO A 44 -6.97 28.91 8.52
N GLU A 45 -5.67 28.69 8.34
CA GLU A 45 -4.90 29.22 7.20
C GLU A 45 -5.24 28.57 5.85
N GLU A 46 -6.01 27.48 5.88
CA GLU A 46 -6.32 26.69 4.70
C GLU A 46 -7.85 26.64 4.48
N PRO A 47 -8.35 26.75 3.24
CA PRO A 47 -9.78 26.66 2.98
C PRO A 47 -10.32 25.25 3.22
N VAL A 48 -11.64 25.13 3.44
CA VAL A 48 -12.32 23.83 3.64
C VAL A 48 -12.18 22.92 2.42
N ARG A 49 -12.04 23.50 1.22
CA ARG A 49 -11.84 22.76 -0.04
C ARG A 49 -10.38 22.66 -0.50
N SER A 50 -9.41 22.74 0.42
CA SER A 50 -7.99 22.53 0.08
C SER A 50 -7.61 21.05 0.10
N LEU A 51 -6.77 20.66 -0.85
CA LEU A 51 -6.14 19.34 -0.92
C LEU A 51 -4.87 19.31 -0.06
N ALA A 52 -5.05 19.22 1.26
CA ALA A 52 -3.93 19.15 2.19
C ALA A 52 -3.96 17.82 2.96
N VAL A 53 -3.09 16.90 2.57
CA VAL A 53 -3.01 15.54 3.14
C VAL A 53 -2.75 15.59 4.65
N VAL A 54 -1.70 16.32 5.06
CA VAL A 54 -1.26 16.36 6.46
C VAL A 54 -2.29 17.01 7.36
N SER A 55 -2.74 18.23 7.08
CA SER A 55 -3.72 18.93 7.94
C SER A 55 -5.10 18.26 7.96
N THR A 56 -5.41 17.37 7.00
CA THR A 56 -6.65 16.59 6.99
C THR A 56 -6.52 15.29 7.79
N LEU A 57 -5.46 14.50 7.57
CA LEU A 57 -5.24 13.21 8.27
C LEU A 57 -4.70 13.40 9.70
N MET A 58 -4.01 14.51 9.94
CA MET A 58 -3.39 14.89 11.21
C MET A 58 -3.96 16.25 11.65
N PRO A 59 -5.24 16.29 12.08
CA PRO A 59 -5.96 17.55 12.26
C PRO A 59 -5.58 18.35 13.53
N HIS A 60 -4.82 17.78 14.46
CA HIS A 60 -4.33 18.54 15.60
C HIS A 60 -3.20 19.48 15.16
N LEU A 61 -3.33 20.73 15.58
CA LEU A 61 -2.40 21.80 15.31
C LEU A 61 -1.31 21.80 16.38
N ALA A 62 -0.07 21.52 15.98
CA ALA A 62 1.11 22.01 16.69
C ALA A 62 1.59 23.29 16.01
N GLY A 63 1.71 24.37 16.78
CA GLY A 63 2.32 25.61 16.32
C GLY A 63 3.60 25.35 15.52
N GLY A 64 3.54 25.64 14.22
CA GLY A 64 4.68 25.64 13.31
C GLY A 64 5.27 24.30 12.89
N ARG A 65 4.91 23.11 13.41
CA ARG A 65 5.67 21.85 13.13
C ARG A 65 5.16 21.02 11.94
N HIS A 66 4.03 21.37 11.33
CA HIS A 66 3.46 20.65 10.18
C HIS A 66 4.41 20.57 8.97
N HIS A 67 5.30 21.55 8.79
CA HIS A 67 6.30 21.53 7.71
C HIS A 67 7.30 20.38 7.86
N ILE A 68 7.60 19.93 9.09
CA ILE A 68 8.52 18.81 9.35
C ILE A 68 7.88 17.50 8.90
N TYR A 69 6.61 17.26 9.26
CA TYR A 69 5.86 16.07 8.83
C TYR A 69 5.66 16.05 7.31
N ARG A 70 5.30 17.19 6.71
CA ARG A 70 5.21 17.35 5.25
C ARG A 70 6.55 17.03 4.58
N GLY A 71 7.65 17.57 5.10
CA GLY A 71 9.00 17.33 4.59
C GLY A 71 9.42 15.87 4.69
N ALA A 72 9.13 15.19 5.81
CA ALA A 72 9.47 13.78 6.00
C ALA A 72 8.69 12.85 5.05
N ILE A 73 7.37 13.06 4.90
CA ILE A 73 6.55 12.29 3.95
C ILE A 73 6.99 12.58 2.51
N GLY A 74 7.26 13.85 2.18
CA GLY A 74 7.75 14.25 0.86
C GLY A 74 9.10 13.63 0.52
N LEU A 75 10.03 13.60 1.48
CA LEU A 75 11.34 12.97 1.30
C LEU A 75 11.22 11.46 1.09
N ALA A 76 10.34 10.78 1.85
CA ALA A 76 10.10 9.35 1.68
C ALA A 76 9.46 9.03 0.32
N LEU A 77 8.54 9.88 -0.16
CA LEU A 77 7.97 9.77 -1.51
C LEU A 77 9.05 9.92 -2.58
N VAL A 78 9.88 10.96 -2.49
CA VAL A 78 10.98 11.18 -3.43
C VAL A 78 11.96 9.99 -3.42
N ALA A 79 12.33 9.49 -2.25
CA ALA A 79 13.20 8.32 -2.13
C ALA A 79 12.57 7.06 -2.76
N ALA A 80 11.27 6.84 -2.55
CA ALA A 80 10.54 5.74 -3.18
C ALA A 80 10.48 5.87 -4.72
N LEU A 81 10.25 7.08 -5.23
CA LEU A 81 10.24 7.35 -6.68
C LEU A 81 11.63 7.19 -7.31
N ILE A 82 12.69 7.61 -6.61
CA ILE A 82 14.07 7.37 -7.05
C ILE A 82 14.34 5.87 -7.11
N ALA A 83 13.96 5.11 -6.07
CA ALA A 83 14.11 3.65 -6.08
C ALA A 83 13.34 3.01 -7.23
N ALA A 84 12.12 3.49 -7.51
CA ALA A 84 11.31 3.05 -8.63
C ALA A 84 11.94 3.38 -9.99
N ALA A 85 12.57 4.56 -10.13
CA ALA A 85 13.28 4.96 -11.34
C ALA A 85 14.46 4.02 -11.67
N PHE A 86 15.07 3.41 -10.65
CA PHE A 86 16.09 2.37 -10.79
C PHE A 86 15.53 0.95 -10.93
N GLY A 87 14.21 0.78 -11.08
CA GLY A 87 13.57 -0.54 -11.19
C GLY A 87 13.48 -1.32 -9.87
N MET A 88 13.78 -0.70 -8.73
CA MET A 88 13.75 -1.36 -7.41
C MET A 88 12.36 -1.32 -6.78
N LEU A 89 11.37 -2.00 -7.39
CA LEU A 89 9.97 -1.98 -6.95
C LEU A 89 9.82 -2.34 -5.45
N SER A 90 10.50 -3.38 -4.99
CA SER A 90 10.42 -3.83 -3.60
C SER A 90 10.86 -2.75 -2.61
N VAL A 91 11.96 -2.05 -2.91
CA VAL A 91 12.49 -0.97 -2.08
C VAL A 91 11.54 0.22 -2.10
N ALA A 92 11.07 0.60 -3.29
CA ALA A 92 10.10 1.69 -3.45
C ALA A 92 8.83 1.44 -2.63
N LEU A 93 8.29 0.22 -2.69
CA LEU A 93 7.12 -0.18 -1.92
C LEU A 93 7.40 -0.20 -0.41
N ILE A 94 8.55 -0.68 0.05
CA ILE A 94 8.90 -0.65 1.49
C ILE A 94 8.95 0.79 1.99
N LEU A 95 9.67 1.67 1.28
CA LEU A 95 9.82 3.08 1.65
C LEU A 95 8.47 3.80 1.70
N ALA A 96 7.66 3.63 0.65
CA ALA A 96 6.36 4.26 0.56
C ALA A 96 5.39 3.75 1.64
N ALA A 97 5.36 2.43 1.83
CA ALA A 97 4.41 1.80 2.74
C ALA A 97 4.72 2.17 4.21
N ILE A 98 5.99 2.31 4.61
CA ILE A 98 6.38 2.68 5.98
C ILE A 98 6.23 4.19 6.25
N ALA A 99 6.33 5.04 5.22
CA ALA A 99 6.36 6.49 5.37
C ALA A 99 5.15 7.06 6.12
N LEU A 100 3.94 6.73 5.68
CA LEU A 100 2.72 7.29 6.26
C LEU A 100 2.43 6.78 7.68
N PRO A 101 2.48 5.46 7.97
CA PRO A 101 2.34 4.94 9.34
C PRO A 101 3.36 5.54 10.31
N ALA A 102 4.63 5.63 9.91
CA ALA A 102 5.67 6.22 10.74
C ALA A 102 5.42 7.70 11.03
N ALA A 103 4.96 8.46 10.02
CA ALA A 103 4.61 9.86 10.19
C ALA A 103 3.41 10.05 11.14
N VAL A 104 2.37 9.22 11.00
CA VAL A 104 1.20 9.25 11.89
C VAL A 104 1.59 8.90 13.32
N LEU A 105 2.37 7.83 13.54
CA LEU A 105 2.85 7.45 14.87
C LEU A 105 3.69 8.55 15.51
N THR A 106 4.60 9.15 14.74
CA THR A 106 5.44 10.25 15.24
C THR A 106 4.58 11.46 15.61
N TYR A 107 3.59 11.80 14.78
CA TYR A 107 2.65 12.88 15.06
C TYR A 107 1.83 12.61 16.33
N MET A 108 1.31 11.38 16.50
CA MET A 108 0.53 11.00 17.68
C MET A 108 1.37 11.04 18.96
N HIS A 109 2.65 10.67 18.86
CA HIS A 109 3.61 10.76 19.95
C HIS A 109 3.94 12.22 20.30
N ASP A 110 4.21 13.05 19.31
CA ASP A 110 4.62 14.45 19.50
C ASP A 110 3.49 15.33 20.06
N HIS A 111 2.23 15.04 19.70
CA HIS A 111 1.07 15.80 20.18
C HIS A 111 0.49 15.27 21.48
N ASP A 112 1.14 14.25 22.07
CA ASP A 112 0.81 13.67 23.37
C ASP A 112 -0.70 13.41 23.51
N LEU A 113 -1.31 12.93 22.42
CA LEU A 113 -2.76 12.80 22.30
C LEU A 113 -3.36 11.89 23.39
N TRP A 114 -2.53 11.06 24.03
CA TRP A 114 -2.92 9.89 24.81
C TRP A 114 -2.35 9.89 26.24
N ARG A 115 -2.20 11.08 26.86
CA ARG A 115 -1.56 11.33 28.16
C ARG A 115 -2.16 10.62 29.42
N GLY A 116 -2.75 9.43 29.28
CA GLY A 116 -3.30 8.62 30.38
C GLY A 116 -3.60 7.15 30.08
N GLU A 117 -3.34 6.62 28.88
CA GLU A 117 -3.50 5.19 28.58
C GLU A 117 -2.39 4.66 27.65
N PRO A 118 -2.03 3.37 27.76
CA PRO A 118 -0.72 2.89 27.39
C PRO A 118 -0.58 2.80 25.88
N ILE A 119 0.65 2.94 25.43
CA ILE A 119 1.15 2.57 24.09
C ILE A 119 0.55 1.24 23.58
N SER A 120 0.07 0.37 24.48
CA SER A 120 -0.68 -0.86 24.18
C SER A 120 -1.95 -0.64 23.35
N VAL A 121 -2.76 0.40 23.56
CA VAL A 121 -4.00 0.62 22.77
C VAL A 121 -3.65 0.97 21.34
N LEU A 122 -2.63 1.81 21.17
CA LEU A 122 -2.14 2.23 19.86
C LEU A 122 -1.45 1.08 19.14
N GLY A 123 -0.62 0.33 19.86
CA GLY A 123 0.01 -0.90 19.38
C GLY A 123 -1.03 -1.93 18.98
N LEU A 124 -2.08 -2.12 19.77
CA LEU A 124 -3.17 -3.04 19.46
C LEU A 124 -3.96 -2.57 18.22
N ALA A 125 -4.28 -1.28 18.11
CA ALA A 125 -4.95 -0.75 16.91
C ALA A 125 -4.08 -0.94 15.66
N LEU A 126 -2.79 -0.62 15.75
CA LEU A 126 -1.83 -0.83 14.65
C LEU A 126 -1.74 -2.31 14.27
N LEU A 127 -1.54 -3.20 15.25
CA LEU A 127 -1.38 -4.64 15.03
C LEU A 127 -2.66 -5.29 14.51
N THR A 128 -3.82 -4.88 15.00
CA THR A 128 -5.12 -5.37 14.51
C THR A 128 -5.38 -4.89 13.09
N SER A 129 -5.12 -3.61 12.77
CA SER A 129 -5.21 -3.10 11.39
C SER A 129 -4.27 -3.86 10.45
N LEU A 130 -3.02 -4.10 10.88
CA LEU A 130 -2.03 -4.85 10.11
C LEU A 130 -2.49 -6.29 9.87
N ALA A 131 -2.93 -6.99 10.93
CA ALA A 131 -3.40 -8.37 10.85
C ALA A 131 -4.65 -8.52 9.97
N LEU A 132 -5.60 -7.58 10.08
CA LEU A 132 -6.77 -7.53 9.21
C LEU A 132 -6.39 -7.24 7.76
N GLY A 133 -5.43 -6.34 7.52
CA GLY A 133 -4.90 -6.09 6.18
C GLY A 133 -4.26 -7.33 5.56
N VAL A 134 -3.49 -8.10 6.34
CA VAL A 134 -2.94 -9.40 5.91
C VAL A 134 -4.07 -10.38 5.60
N GLY A 135 -5.07 -10.50 6.48
CA GLY A 135 -6.20 -11.41 6.31
C GLY A 135 -7.02 -11.12 5.05
N VAL A 136 -7.29 -9.83 4.77
CA VAL A 136 -7.99 -9.41 3.55
C VAL A 136 -7.12 -9.66 2.31
N GLY A 137 -5.81 -9.42 2.38
CA GLY A 137 -4.92 -9.70 1.25
C GLY A 137 -4.80 -11.19 0.94
N MET A 138 -4.85 -12.06 1.96
CA MET A 138 -4.94 -13.50 1.76
C MET A 138 -6.28 -13.89 1.13
N LEU A 139 -7.39 -13.31 1.59
CA LEU A 139 -8.72 -13.52 1.01
C LEU A 139 -8.75 -13.13 -0.48
N GLU A 140 -8.24 -11.95 -0.81
CA GLU A 140 -8.11 -11.46 -2.19
C GLU A 140 -7.34 -12.47 -3.04
N HIS A 141 -6.16 -12.91 -2.57
CA HIS A 141 -5.34 -13.92 -3.25
C HIS A 141 -6.07 -15.25 -3.47
N HIS A 142 -6.83 -15.72 -2.47
CA HIS A 142 -7.61 -16.95 -2.58
C HIS A 142 -8.74 -16.82 -3.62
N LEU A 143 -9.47 -15.70 -3.62
CA LEU A 143 -10.53 -15.44 -4.58
C LEU A 143 -9.96 -15.30 -6.00
N THR A 144 -8.85 -14.59 -6.18
CA THR A 144 -8.18 -14.48 -7.48
C THR A 144 -7.83 -15.86 -8.05
N LYS A 145 -7.28 -16.77 -7.23
CA LYS A 145 -6.96 -18.14 -7.67
C LYS A 145 -8.20 -18.91 -8.13
N LEU A 146 -9.27 -18.87 -7.33
CA LEU A 146 -10.53 -19.57 -7.63
C LEU A 146 -11.11 -19.14 -8.99
N VAL A 147 -11.02 -17.84 -9.24
CA VAL A 147 -11.63 -17.20 -10.39
C VAL A 147 -10.75 -17.33 -11.65
N LEU A 148 -9.42 -17.37 -11.50
CA LEU A 148 -8.51 -17.67 -12.61
C LEU A 148 -8.67 -19.12 -13.11
N LEU A 149 -8.99 -20.05 -12.21
CA LEU A 149 -9.28 -21.45 -12.54
C LEU A 149 -10.61 -21.63 -13.30
N ALA A 150 -11.52 -20.65 -13.23
CA ALA A 150 -12.86 -20.73 -13.79
C ALA A 150 -13.07 -19.91 -15.08
N ALA A 151 -12.11 -19.08 -15.49
CA ALA A 151 -12.29 -18.13 -16.61
C ALA A 151 -11.58 -18.59 -17.90
N PRO A 152 -12.31 -18.75 -19.03
CA PRO A 152 -11.71 -18.85 -20.36
C PRO A 152 -11.09 -17.51 -20.81
N ARG A 153 -10.07 -17.62 -21.66
CA ARG A 153 -9.15 -16.59 -22.15
C ARG A 153 -9.83 -15.37 -22.80
N HIS A 154 -9.21 -14.19 -22.63
CA HIS A 154 -9.36 -12.97 -23.45
C HIS A 154 -10.73 -12.26 -23.54
N LEU A 155 -11.56 -12.31 -22.51
CA LEU A 155 -12.72 -11.43 -22.44
C LEU A 155 -12.71 -10.57 -21.17
N MET A 156 -13.40 -9.42 -21.24
CA MET A 156 -13.69 -8.51 -20.13
C MET A 156 -13.90 -9.24 -18.79
N PRO A 157 -13.54 -8.62 -17.65
CA PRO A 157 -13.64 -9.28 -16.36
C PRO A 157 -15.04 -9.84 -16.16
N THR A 158 -15.12 -11.12 -15.81
CA THR A 158 -16.40 -11.81 -15.69
C THR A 158 -17.26 -11.12 -14.62
N MET A 159 -18.59 -11.23 -14.72
CA MET A 159 -19.47 -10.64 -13.70
C MET A 159 -19.14 -11.16 -12.29
N ALA A 160 -18.68 -12.41 -12.19
CA ALA A 160 -18.17 -12.98 -10.94
C ALA A 160 -16.90 -12.26 -10.45
N GLN A 161 -15.90 -12.01 -11.32
CA GLN A 161 -14.71 -11.22 -10.97
C GLN A 161 -15.06 -9.82 -10.48
N VAL A 162 -15.96 -9.13 -11.18
CA VAL A 162 -16.38 -7.78 -10.82
C VAL A 162 -17.12 -7.77 -9.48
N LEU A 163 -17.99 -8.74 -9.23
CA LEU A 163 -18.74 -8.83 -7.98
C LEU A 163 -17.83 -9.22 -6.80
N GLU A 164 -16.97 -10.23 -6.97
CA GLU A 164 -16.11 -10.73 -5.90
C GLU A 164 -14.94 -9.78 -5.60
N LEU A 165 -14.12 -9.44 -6.60
CA LEU A 165 -12.94 -8.60 -6.38
C LEU A 165 -13.30 -7.10 -6.39
N GLY A 166 -14.29 -6.69 -7.16
CA GLY A 166 -14.64 -5.27 -7.33
C GLY A 166 -15.64 -4.74 -6.28
N ILE A 167 -16.45 -5.61 -5.66
CA ILE A 167 -17.48 -5.18 -4.69
C ILE A 167 -17.31 -5.88 -3.34
N LEU A 168 -17.26 -7.22 -3.31
CA LEU A 168 -17.19 -7.98 -2.07
C LEU A 168 -15.90 -7.71 -1.30
N VAL A 169 -14.73 -7.81 -1.96
CA VAL A 169 -13.43 -7.53 -1.32
C VAL A 169 -13.35 -6.10 -0.79
N PRO A 170 -13.71 -5.03 -1.53
CA PRO A 170 -13.78 -3.68 -0.98
C PRO A 170 -14.77 -3.48 0.15
N ALA A 171 -15.92 -4.18 0.13
CA ALA A 171 -16.88 -4.13 1.23
C ALA A 171 -16.31 -4.77 2.51
N VAL A 172 -15.65 -5.92 2.39
CA VAL A 172 -14.93 -6.56 3.50
C VAL A 172 -13.78 -5.67 3.98
N THR A 173 -13.04 -5.05 3.06
CA THR A 173 -11.98 -4.08 3.35
C THR A 173 -12.52 -2.90 4.15
N PHE A 174 -13.67 -2.35 3.76
CA PHE A 174 -14.31 -1.24 4.44
C PHE A 174 -14.66 -1.58 5.90
N VAL A 175 -15.25 -2.75 6.12
CA VAL A 175 -15.56 -3.23 7.47
C VAL A 175 -14.26 -3.45 8.26
N ALA A 176 -13.28 -4.12 7.67
CA ALA A 176 -12.02 -4.45 8.32
C ALA A 176 -11.21 -3.21 8.73
N VAL A 177 -11.09 -2.20 7.87
CA VAL A 177 -10.36 -0.96 8.19
C VAL A 177 -11.07 -0.11 9.26
N LEU A 178 -12.39 -0.27 9.40
CA LEU A 178 -13.21 0.41 10.41
C LEU A 178 -13.20 -0.25 11.80
N ILE A 179 -12.96 -1.57 11.90
CA ILE A 179 -12.98 -2.28 13.18
C ILE A 179 -12.02 -1.63 14.21
N PRO A 180 -10.71 -1.45 13.94
CA PRO A 180 -9.78 -0.89 14.91
C PRO A 180 -10.17 0.53 15.40
N PRO A 181 -10.47 1.52 14.53
CA PRO A 181 -10.80 2.85 14.99
C PRO A 181 -12.18 2.91 15.68
N VAL A 182 -13.15 2.06 15.31
CA VAL A 182 -14.42 1.95 16.06
C VAL A 182 -14.18 1.45 17.48
N LEU A 183 -13.33 0.45 17.67
CA LEU A 183 -12.96 -0.09 18.99
C LEU A 183 -12.26 0.95 19.86
N VAL A 184 -11.30 1.70 19.30
CA VAL A 184 -10.57 2.75 20.06
C VAL A 184 -11.52 3.88 20.44
N THR A 185 -12.32 4.38 19.49
CA THR A 185 -13.26 5.50 19.73
C THR A 185 -14.51 5.11 20.52
N ALA A 186 -14.71 3.83 20.83
CA ALA A 186 -15.76 3.40 21.76
C ALA A 186 -15.50 3.95 23.17
N ARG A 187 -14.22 4.10 23.53
CA ARG A 187 -13.77 4.73 24.79
C ARG A 187 -14.07 6.23 24.73
N SER A 188 -14.68 6.75 25.80
CA SER A 188 -15.06 8.17 25.91
C SER A 188 -13.89 9.13 25.70
N ALA A 189 -12.69 8.74 26.16
CA ALA A 189 -11.47 9.52 26.03
C ALA A 189 -11.10 9.87 24.56
N PHE A 190 -11.46 9.00 23.60
CA PHE A 190 -11.06 9.11 22.19
C PHE A 190 -12.25 9.26 21.25
N ARG A 191 -13.43 9.54 21.80
CA ARG A 191 -14.67 9.59 21.03
C ARG A 191 -14.77 10.82 20.12
N HIS A 192 -13.94 11.84 20.31
CA HIS A 192 -14.08 13.08 19.54
C HIS A 192 -13.80 12.88 18.04
N SER A 193 -14.51 13.63 17.19
CA SER A 193 -14.30 13.66 15.74
C SER A 193 -12.84 13.88 15.30
N VAL A 194 -12.07 14.72 16.01
CA VAL A 194 -10.67 14.99 15.69
C VAL A 194 -9.78 13.76 15.92
N ASP A 195 -10.03 12.98 16.97
CA ASP A 195 -9.30 11.74 17.26
C ASP A 195 -9.71 10.62 16.31
N ALA A 196 -11.00 10.54 16.00
CA ALA A 196 -11.51 9.59 15.02
C ALA A 196 -10.74 9.67 13.70
N VAL A 197 -10.49 10.88 13.19
CA VAL A 197 -9.69 11.08 11.97
C VAL A 197 -8.24 10.61 12.15
N ALA A 198 -7.60 10.92 13.27
CA ALA A 198 -6.21 10.51 13.52
C ALA A 198 -6.07 8.97 13.60
N ILE A 199 -6.99 8.29 14.30
CA ILE A 199 -6.97 6.83 14.43
C ILE A 199 -7.35 6.15 13.11
N CYS A 200 -8.29 6.71 12.34
CA CYS A 200 -8.58 6.24 10.98
C CYS A 200 -7.37 6.36 10.06
N SER A 201 -6.57 7.43 10.20
CA SER A 201 -5.34 7.62 9.44
C SER A 201 -4.29 6.56 9.77
N LEU A 202 -4.14 6.23 11.06
CA LEU A 202 -3.28 5.11 11.48
C LEU A 202 -3.79 3.77 10.95
N SER A 203 -5.08 3.50 11.10
CA SER A 203 -5.70 2.25 10.68
C SER A 203 -5.57 2.03 9.17
N GLY A 204 -5.88 3.04 8.36
CA GLY A 204 -5.77 2.95 6.90
C GLY A 204 -4.33 2.72 6.43
N ALA A 205 -3.37 3.40 7.06
CA ALA A 205 -1.95 3.23 6.75
C ALA A 205 -1.44 1.82 7.15
N ALA A 206 -1.77 1.34 8.34
CA ALA A 206 -1.37 0.02 8.84
C ALA A 206 -2.09 -1.13 8.10
N PHE A 207 -3.34 -0.93 7.70
CA PHE A 207 -4.08 -1.89 6.90
C PHE A 207 -3.47 -2.04 5.50
N SER A 208 -3.13 -0.92 4.85
CA SER A 208 -2.43 -0.92 3.56
C SER A 208 -1.05 -1.58 3.64
N LEU A 209 -0.31 -1.36 4.74
CA LEU A 209 0.91 -2.11 5.04
C LEU A 209 0.66 -3.62 5.07
N GLY A 210 -0.36 -4.07 5.82
CA GLY A 210 -0.71 -5.47 5.97
C GLY A 210 -1.09 -6.13 4.64
N LEU A 211 -1.90 -5.43 3.83
CA LEU A 211 -2.26 -5.87 2.48
C LEU A 211 -1.02 -6.07 1.61
N SER A 212 -0.09 -5.11 1.65
CA SER A 212 1.17 -5.17 0.90
C SER A 212 2.09 -6.30 1.34
N VAL A 213 2.01 -6.75 2.60
CA VAL A 213 2.76 -7.92 3.11
C VAL A 213 2.16 -9.23 2.59
N ALA A 214 0.83 -9.36 2.60
CA ALA A 214 0.15 -10.54 2.07
C ALA A 214 0.44 -10.75 0.58
N ILE A 215 0.36 -9.67 -0.21
CA ILE A 215 0.67 -9.68 -1.65
C ILE A 215 2.14 -10.05 -1.89
N ARG A 216 3.06 -9.46 -1.13
CA ARG A 216 4.50 -9.73 -1.30
C ARG A 216 4.92 -11.14 -0.87
N ARG A 217 4.19 -11.84 -0.01
CA ARG A 217 4.49 -13.24 0.31
C ARG A 217 4.36 -14.17 -0.90
N GLY A 218 3.57 -13.79 -1.91
CA GLY A 218 3.57 -14.41 -3.24
C GLY A 218 4.61 -13.86 -4.22
N ALA A 219 5.15 -12.66 -3.96
CA ALA A 219 6.21 -12.04 -4.77
C ALA A 219 7.62 -12.46 -4.36
N PHE A 220 7.86 -12.80 -3.09
CA PHE A 220 9.18 -13.26 -2.61
C PHE A 220 9.55 -14.68 -3.04
N SER A 221 8.59 -15.48 -3.54
CA SER A 221 8.90 -16.72 -4.27
C SER A 221 9.41 -16.47 -5.69
N HIS A 222 9.35 -15.21 -6.17
CA HIS A 222 9.87 -14.77 -7.46
C HIS A 222 10.71 -13.50 -7.26
N LEU A 223 11.85 -13.62 -6.56
CA LEU A 223 12.87 -12.57 -6.48
C LEU A 223 13.66 -12.47 -7.79
N GLY A 224 12.96 -12.28 -8.91
CA GLY A 224 13.53 -11.60 -10.06
C GLY A 224 13.31 -10.12 -9.84
N ALA A 225 14.38 -9.33 -9.84
CA ALA A 225 14.25 -7.88 -9.95
C ALA A 225 13.37 -7.60 -11.17
N THR A 226 12.13 -7.17 -10.96
CA THR A 226 11.25 -6.76 -12.04
C THR A 226 11.85 -5.51 -12.67
N ALA A 227 12.72 -5.71 -13.65
CA ALA A 227 13.08 -4.70 -14.64
C ALA A 227 11.85 -4.47 -15.55
N GLY A 228 10.74 -4.06 -14.96
CA GLY A 228 9.65 -3.42 -15.67
C GLY A 228 10.05 -1.98 -15.98
N ASP A 229 9.46 -1.39 -17.02
CA ASP A 229 9.68 0.01 -17.35
C ASP A 229 9.57 0.88 -16.08
N PRO A 230 10.61 1.68 -15.74
CA PRO A 230 10.67 2.49 -14.52
C PRO A 230 9.42 3.34 -14.27
N ALA A 231 8.73 3.77 -15.34
CA ALA A 231 7.48 4.50 -15.21
C ALA A 231 6.38 3.66 -14.53
N HIS A 232 6.25 2.39 -14.90
CA HIS A 232 5.25 1.48 -14.33
C HIS A 232 5.53 1.18 -12.86
N VAL A 233 6.80 0.95 -12.53
CA VAL A 233 7.24 0.75 -11.14
C VAL A 233 6.90 1.97 -10.29
N ALA A 234 7.07 3.19 -10.83
CA ALA A 234 6.73 4.42 -10.14
C ALA A 234 5.21 4.57 -9.91
N PHE A 235 4.36 4.27 -10.91
CA PHE A 235 2.90 4.33 -10.77
C PHE A 235 2.37 3.30 -9.75
N ILE A 236 2.92 2.09 -9.75
CA ILE A 236 2.58 1.05 -8.76
C ILE A 236 2.99 1.51 -7.35
N ALA A 237 4.22 2.00 -7.19
CA ALA A 237 4.72 2.49 -5.90
C ALA A 237 3.90 3.67 -5.38
N LEU A 238 3.50 4.61 -6.26
CA LEU A 238 2.63 5.73 -5.91
C LEU A 238 1.24 5.26 -5.49
N THR A 239 0.64 4.34 -6.23
CA THR A 239 -0.72 3.85 -5.97
C THR A 239 -0.78 3.03 -4.68
N LEU A 240 0.03 1.96 -4.58
CA LEU A 240 -0.01 1.05 -3.44
C LEU A 240 0.61 1.66 -2.19
N GLY A 241 1.65 2.48 -2.37
CA GLY A 241 2.43 3.03 -1.25
C GLY A 241 1.89 4.33 -0.67
N PHE A 242 1.20 5.17 -1.46
CA PHE A 242 0.72 6.48 -0.99
C PHE A 242 -0.78 6.68 -1.18
N LEU A 243 -1.33 6.42 -2.36
CA LEU A 243 -2.74 6.71 -2.63
C LEU A 243 -3.66 5.73 -1.89
N GLN A 244 -3.36 4.44 -1.91
CA GLN A 244 -4.13 3.41 -1.23
C GLN A 244 -4.28 3.64 0.29
N PRO A 245 -3.21 3.90 1.08
CA PRO A 245 -3.38 4.15 2.51
C PRO A 245 -4.18 5.44 2.78
N ILE A 246 -4.07 6.46 1.92
CA ILE A 246 -4.90 7.68 2.00
C ILE A 246 -6.37 7.36 1.73
N ILE A 247 -6.67 6.55 0.70
CA ILE A 247 -8.03 6.13 0.37
C ILE A 247 -8.64 5.33 1.54
N PHE A 248 -7.90 4.37 2.10
CA PHE A 248 -8.36 3.59 3.25
C PHE A 248 -8.59 4.45 4.50
N ALA A 249 -7.66 5.36 4.80
CA ALA A 249 -7.79 6.30 5.91
C ALA A 249 -9.02 7.20 5.75
N THR A 250 -9.21 7.77 4.57
CA THR A 250 -10.31 8.71 4.30
C THR A 250 -11.66 8.00 4.22
N ALA A 251 -11.74 6.79 3.67
CA ALA A 251 -12.96 5.97 3.70
C ALA A 251 -13.41 5.67 5.13
N ALA A 252 -12.47 5.25 5.99
CA ALA A 252 -12.75 5.00 7.40
C ALA A 252 -13.19 6.28 8.13
N ALA A 253 -12.48 7.40 7.91
CA ALA A 253 -12.79 8.68 8.54
C ALA A 253 -14.15 9.26 8.10
N MET A 254 -14.52 9.09 6.81
CA MET A 254 -15.83 9.51 6.28
C MET A 254 -17.00 8.83 6.98
N ALA A 255 -16.82 7.59 7.44
CA ALA A 255 -17.81 6.86 8.19
C ALA A 255 -17.75 7.16 9.69
N LEU A 256 -16.54 7.22 10.27
CA LEU A 256 -16.38 7.32 11.71
C LEU A 256 -16.64 8.73 12.26
N VAL A 257 -16.29 9.79 11.51
CA VAL A 257 -16.52 11.17 11.95
C VAL A 257 -18.01 11.44 12.18
N PRO A 258 -18.93 11.13 11.24
CA PRO A 258 -20.37 11.24 11.47
C PRO A 258 -20.90 10.30 12.57
N LEU A 259 -20.31 9.10 12.73
CA LEU A 259 -20.71 8.16 13.77
C LEU A 259 -20.42 8.68 15.19
N ARG A 260 -19.39 9.51 15.34
CA ARG A 260 -18.93 10.02 16.64
C ARG A 260 -19.20 11.51 16.87
N GLY A 261 -19.37 12.28 15.80
CA GLY A 261 -19.63 13.72 15.83
C GLY A 261 -21.10 14.07 15.62
N VAL A 262 -21.37 15.37 15.53
CA VAL A 262 -22.72 15.93 15.36
C VAL A 262 -22.81 16.64 14.00
N GLY A 263 -24.01 16.80 13.44
CA GLY A 263 -24.24 17.64 12.25
C GLY A 263 -24.00 17.00 10.88
N VAL A 264 -23.49 15.77 10.84
CA VAL A 264 -23.36 14.99 9.59
C VAL A 264 -24.13 13.68 9.72
N ASN A 265 -24.91 13.32 8.70
CA ASN A 265 -25.69 12.08 8.71
C ASN A 265 -24.77 10.84 8.62
N THR A 266 -24.81 9.99 9.63
CA THR A 266 -24.04 8.74 9.75
C THR A 266 -24.25 7.79 8.57
N VAL A 267 -25.48 7.62 8.09
CA VAL A 267 -25.79 6.74 6.96
C VAL A 267 -25.12 7.26 5.69
N SER A 268 -25.15 8.58 5.48
CA SER A 268 -24.46 9.20 4.34
C SER A 268 -22.94 9.05 4.44
N GLY A 269 -22.38 9.15 5.65
CA GLY A 269 -20.95 8.92 5.90
C GLY A 269 -20.51 7.49 5.56
N LEU A 270 -21.24 6.49 6.07
CA LEU A 270 -21.02 5.08 5.78
C LEU A 270 -21.12 4.78 4.28
N ALA A 271 -22.18 5.27 3.63
CA ALA A 271 -22.38 5.07 2.19
C ALA A 271 -21.24 5.68 1.36
N LYS A 272 -20.79 6.90 1.69
CA LYS A 272 -19.68 7.56 1.00
C LYS A 272 -18.35 6.83 1.20
N GLY A 273 -18.07 6.39 2.43
CA GLY A 273 -16.86 5.62 2.74
C GLY A 273 -16.82 4.28 2.00
N LEU A 274 -17.92 3.53 2.00
CA LEU A 274 -18.05 2.29 1.26
C LEU A 274 -17.93 2.51 -0.26
N ALA A 275 -18.65 3.50 -0.80
CA ALA A 275 -18.58 3.84 -2.21
C ALA A 275 -17.15 4.20 -2.65
N LEU A 276 -16.38 4.88 -1.81
CA LEU A 276 -14.99 5.23 -2.09
C LEU A 276 -14.12 3.97 -2.32
N LEU A 277 -14.26 2.95 -1.47
CA LEU A 277 -13.50 1.71 -1.61
C LEU A 277 -14.01 0.83 -2.74
N VAL A 278 -15.32 0.74 -2.92
CA VAL A 278 -15.91 -0.02 -4.04
C VAL A 278 -15.50 0.60 -5.37
N LEU A 279 -15.50 1.93 -5.50
CA LEU A 279 -15.02 2.59 -6.72
C LEU A 279 -13.53 2.35 -6.96
N TYR A 280 -12.71 2.34 -5.91
CA TYR A 280 -11.29 1.99 -6.03
C TYR A 280 -11.10 0.54 -6.47
N GLY A 281 -11.80 -0.42 -5.87
CA GLY A 281 -11.73 -1.84 -6.26
C GLY A 281 -12.32 -2.12 -7.65
N LEU A 282 -13.39 -1.44 -8.04
CA LEU A 282 -13.89 -1.50 -9.41
C LEU A 282 -12.87 -0.94 -10.40
N ALA A 283 -12.20 0.17 -10.07
CA ALA A 283 -11.15 0.72 -10.92
C ALA A 283 -10.01 -0.29 -11.09
N THR A 284 -9.53 -0.93 -10.02
CA THR A 284 -8.44 -1.93 -10.13
C THR A 284 -8.85 -3.13 -10.97
N VAL A 285 -10.06 -3.67 -10.80
CA VAL A 285 -10.54 -4.86 -11.54
C VAL A 285 -10.87 -4.54 -12.99
N LEU A 286 -11.60 -3.45 -13.25
CA LEU A 286 -12.03 -3.09 -14.60
C LEU A 286 -10.88 -2.60 -15.48
N LEU A 287 -9.85 -2.00 -14.87
CA LEU A 287 -8.70 -1.47 -15.61
C LEU A 287 -7.56 -2.48 -15.75
N ALA A 288 -7.54 -3.57 -14.97
CA ALA A 288 -6.53 -4.62 -15.05
C ALA A 288 -6.29 -5.19 -16.47
N PRO A 289 -7.33 -5.46 -17.30
CA PRO A 289 -7.14 -6.02 -18.65
C PRO A 289 -6.39 -5.09 -19.62
N TYR A 290 -6.29 -3.80 -19.32
CA TYR A 290 -5.62 -2.81 -20.18
C TYR A 290 -4.09 -2.77 -19.96
N GLY A 291 -3.54 -3.70 -19.17
CA GLY A 291 -2.11 -3.85 -18.91
C GLY A 291 -1.48 -2.55 -18.39
N THR A 292 -0.43 -2.10 -19.06
CA THR A 292 0.32 -0.87 -18.75
C THR A 292 -0.56 0.38 -18.66
N ARG A 293 -1.46 0.58 -19.64
CA ARG A 293 -2.42 1.70 -19.63
C ARG A 293 -3.40 1.59 -18.45
N GLY A 294 -3.76 0.37 -18.07
CA GLY A 294 -4.60 0.08 -16.91
C GLY A 294 -4.00 0.54 -15.59
N ILE A 295 -2.68 0.39 -15.42
CA ILE A 295 -1.94 0.84 -14.23
C ILE A 295 -1.98 2.37 -14.11
N VAL A 296 -1.74 3.08 -15.21
CA VAL A 296 -1.79 4.55 -15.23
C VAL A 296 -3.20 5.04 -14.94
N LEU A 297 -4.22 4.46 -15.58
CA LEU A 297 -5.61 4.81 -15.36
C LEU A 297 -6.06 4.52 -13.91
N THR A 298 -5.63 3.41 -13.34
CA THR A 298 -5.89 3.07 -11.93
C THR A 298 -5.24 4.09 -10.99
N THR A 299 -4.02 4.51 -11.30
CA THR A 299 -3.32 5.54 -10.51
C THR A 299 -4.05 6.88 -10.57
N LEU A 300 -4.51 7.28 -11.75
CA LEU A 300 -5.31 8.51 -11.94
C LEU A 300 -6.65 8.43 -11.19
N ALA A 301 -7.35 7.28 -11.28
CA ALA A 301 -8.56 7.03 -10.52
C ALA A 301 -8.30 7.11 -9.01
N ALA A 302 -7.23 6.48 -8.52
CA ALA A 302 -6.82 6.53 -7.13
C ALA A 302 -6.48 7.96 -6.67
N LEU A 303 -5.89 8.78 -7.52
CA LEU A 303 -5.61 10.18 -7.22
C LEU A 303 -6.91 10.99 -7.06
N VAL A 304 -7.86 10.82 -8.00
CA VAL A 304 -9.17 11.47 -7.93
C VAL A 304 -9.96 11.02 -6.70
N LEU A 305 -9.99 9.71 -6.42
CA LEU A 305 -10.67 9.15 -5.26
C LEU A 305 -10.01 9.60 -3.95
N GLY A 306 -8.68 9.58 -3.86
CA GLY A 306 -7.94 10.09 -2.71
C GLY A 306 -8.21 11.58 -2.46
N ALA A 307 -8.24 12.39 -3.51
CA ALA A 307 -8.60 13.81 -3.44
C ALA A 307 -10.05 14.01 -2.95
N ALA A 308 -11.01 13.25 -3.50
CA ALA A 308 -12.41 13.29 -3.07
C ALA A 308 -12.57 12.87 -1.60
N GLY A 309 -11.86 11.81 -1.19
CA GLY A 309 -11.82 11.33 0.20
C GLY A 309 -11.28 12.40 1.15
N LEU A 310 -10.16 13.04 0.82
CA LEU A 310 -9.58 14.12 1.63
C LEU A 310 -10.53 15.30 1.78
N LEU A 311 -11.14 15.76 0.67
CA LEU A 311 -12.12 16.86 0.71
C LEU A 311 -13.35 16.48 1.52
N GLY A 312 -13.82 15.23 1.39
CA GLY A 312 -14.94 14.69 2.16
C GLY A 312 -14.68 14.71 3.66
N VAL A 313 -13.52 14.16 4.10
CA VAL A 313 -13.14 14.12 5.51
C VAL A 313 -13.00 15.53 6.07
N ARG A 314 -12.37 16.43 5.31
CA ARG A 314 -12.18 17.83 5.71
C ARG A 314 -13.52 18.55 5.90
N TYR A 315 -14.46 18.35 4.98
CA TYR A 315 -15.82 18.86 5.11
C TYR A 315 -16.54 18.26 6.33
N ALA A 316 -16.51 16.94 6.49
CA ALA A 316 -17.17 16.25 7.61
C ALA A 316 -16.62 16.72 8.96
N LEU A 317 -15.30 16.85 9.09
CA LEU A 317 -14.65 17.34 10.29
C LEU A 317 -15.01 18.81 10.55
N HIS A 318 -14.98 19.67 9.53
CA HIS A 318 -15.35 21.08 9.65
C HIS A 318 -16.79 21.25 10.17
N VAL A 319 -17.74 20.56 9.55
CA VAL A 319 -19.15 20.61 9.94
C VAL A 319 -19.33 20.04 11.34
N SER A 320 -18.65 18.94 11.68
CA SER A 320 -18.78 18.34 13.00
C SER A 320 -18.33 19.26 14.14
N LEU A 321 -17.24 20.01 13.95
CA LEU A 321 -16.73 20.95 14.95
C LEU A 321 -17.65 22.16 15.14
N LEU A 322 -18.25 22.67 14.05
CA LEU A 322 -19.23 23.75 14.14
C LEU A 322 -20.55 23.28 14.76
N ALA A 323 -21.01 22.07 14.40
CA ALA A 323 -22.23 21.49 14.93
C ALA A 323 -22.12 21.14 16.41
N GLU A 324 -20.96 20.65 16.86
CA GLU A 324 -20.69 20.42 18.28
C GLU A 324 -20.75 21.74 19.07
N ALA A 325 -20.12 22.79 18.56
CA ALA A 325 -20.17 24.11 19.18
C ALA A 325 -21.60 24.67 19.26
N GLN A 326 -22.40 24.46 18.21
CA GLN A 326 -23.81 24.86 18.19
C GLN A 326 -24.65 24.04 19.18
N ALA A 327 -24.40 22.73 19.28
CA ALA A 327 -25.09 21.85 20.23
C ALA A 327 -24.74 22.21 21.69
N ALA A 328 -23.52 22.69 21.94
CA ALA A 328 -23.14 23.21 23.25
C ALA A 328 -23.89 24.49 23.63
N LEU A 329 -24.15 25.37 22.65
CA LEU A 329 -24.91 26.60 22.90
C LEU A 329 -26.38 26.36 23.25
N THR A 330 -26.98 25.32 22.66
CA THR A 330 -28.37 24.94 22.95
C THR A 330 -28.52 24.03 24.17
N GLY A 331 -27.41 23.67 24.83
CA GLY A 331 -27.40 22.71 25.95
C GLY A 331 -27.68 21.26 25.52
N ALA A 332 -27.71 20.97 24.22
CA ALA A 332 -27.96 19.64 23.68
C ALA A 332 -26.75 18.71 23.82
N ALA A 333 -25.55 19.27 23.97
CA ALA A 333 -24.31 18.56 24.25
C ALA A 333 -23.37 19.43 25.10
N THR A 334 -22.31 18.85 25.66
CA THR A 334 -21.20 19.62 26.26
C THR A 334 -20.00 19.61 25.32
N LEU A 335 -19.20 20.69 25.33
CA LEU A 335 -17.94 20.73 24.60
C LEU A 335 -16.99 19.70 25.21
N ALA A 336 -16.65 18.65 24.46
CA ALA A 336 -15.83 17.56 24.98
C ALA A 336 -14.38 18.01 25.32
N ARG A 337 -13.92 19.11 24.71
CA ARG A 337 -12.54 19.65 24.86
C ARG A 337 -12.48 21.16 25.05
N ALA A 338 -13.51 21.73 25.67
CA ALA A 338 -13.44 23.11 26.13
C ALA A 338 -12.27 23.28 27.12
N PRO A 339 -11.48 24.36 27.02
CA PRO A 339 -10.46 24.66 28.02
C PRO A 339 -11.11 25.04 29.35
N GLY A 340 -10.70 24.42 30.45
CA GLY A 340 -11.22 24.72 31.79
C GLY A 340 -10.75 26.08 32.34
N THR A 341 -9.63 26.59 31.84
CA THR A 341 -9.05 27.89 32.21
C THR A 341 -8.58 28.63 30.95
N ARG A 342 -8.13 29.88 31.13
CA ARG A 342 -7.54 30.64 30.01
C ARG A 342 -6.27 29.94 29.52
N GLN A 343 -6.18 29.71 28.22
CA GLN A 343 -5.00 29.11 27.58
C GLN A 343 -4.54 29.90 26.37
N VAL A 344 -3.28 29.72 25.97
CA VAL A 344 -2.73 30.34 24.76
C VAL A 344 -3.01 29.47 23.55
N CYS A 345 -3.47 30.06 22.46
CA CYS A 345 -3.66 29.38 21.18
C CYS A 345 -2.30 28.96 20.60
N ALA A 346 -2.07 27.65 20.45
CA ALA A 346 -0.85 27.13 19.85
C ALA A 346 -0.65 27.55 18.37
N HIS A 347 -1.69 28.04 17.69
CA HIS A 347 -1.60 28.50 16.30
C HIS A 347 -1.08 29.93 16.16
N CYS A 348 -1.76 30.88 16.81
CA CYS A 348 -1.53 32.32 16.61
C CYS A 348 -1.07 33.05 17.87
N GLY A 349 -0.90 32.35 19.00
CA GLY A 349 -0.47 32.93 20.27
C GLY A 349 -1.54 33.75 21.00
N ALA A 350 -2.77 33.85 20.48
CA ALA A 350 -3.84 34.60 21.13
C ALA A 350 -4.38 33.90 22.38
N MET A 351 -4.79 34.67 23.38
CA MET A 351 -5.47 34.14 24.57
C MET A 351 -6.87 33.61 24.21
N ILE A 352 -7.17 32.41 24.70
CA ILE A 352 -8.44 31.72 24.58
C ILE A 352 -9.11 31.73 25.95
N GLU A 353 -10.37 32.14 26.00
CA GLU A 353 -11.15 32.15 27.24
C GLU A 353 -11.56 30.74 27.67
N ALA A 354 -11.88 30.59 28.96
CA ALA A 354 -12.45 29.35 29.46
C ALA A 354 -13.73 29.00 28.69
N GLU A 355 -13.93 27.72 28.40
CA GLU A 355 -15.07 27.17 27.67
C GLU A 355 -15.26 27.70 26.23
N ALA A 356 -14.25 28.35 25.65
CA ALA A 356 -14.29 28.72 24.24
C ALA A 356 -14.20 27.46 23.35
N ALA A 357 -15.06 27.37 22.35
CA ALA A 357 -15.00 26.34 21.31
C ALA A 357 -14.00 26.73 20.19
N PHE A 358 -13.75 28.03 20.01
CA PHE A 358 -12.84 28.55 18.98
C PHE A 358 -11.95 29.68 19.51
N CYS A 359 -10.78 29.83 18.88
CA CYS A 359 -9.94 31.01 19.07
C CYS A 359 -10.58 32.22 18.37
N GLN A 360 -10.80 33.30 19.13
CA GLN A 360 -11.40 34.54 18.61
C GLN A 360 -10.56 35.28 17.55
N VAL A 361 -9.25 34.99 17.48
CA VAL A 361 -8.32 35.66 16.54
C VAL A 361 -8.19 34.88 15.23
N CYS A 362 -7.85 33.60 15.28
CA CYS A 362 -7.61 32.80 14.07
C CYS A 362 -8.78 31.88 13.68
N GLY A 363 -9.75 31.63 14.57
CA GLY A 363 -10.90 30.78 14.26
C GLY A 363 -10.64 29.27 14.29
N THR A 364 -9.49 28.84 14.82
CA THR A 364 -9.19 27.42 15.07
C THR A 364 -10.04 26.87 16.22
N ALA A 365 -10.54 25.64 16.06
CA ALA A 365 -11.28 24.93 17.09
C ALA A 365 -10.34 24.58 18.25
N THR A 366 -10.79 24.78 19.49
CA THR A 366 -10.01 24.43 20.68
C THR A 366 -9.80 22.92 20.78
N ALA A 367 -10.75 22.13 20.31
CA ALA A 367 -10.65 20.68 20.19
C ALA A 367 -9.53 20.18 19.26
N ALA A 368 -9.05 21.03 18.35
CA ALA A 368 -7.95 20.74 17.42
C ALA A 368 -6.59 21.28 17.91
N LEU A 369 -6.54 22.00 19.02
CA LEU A 369 -5.27 22.47 19.57
C LEU A 369 -4.53 21.31 20.26
N ALA A 370 -3.21 21.24 20.08
CA ALA A 370 -2.39 20.38 20.91
C ALA A 370 -2.56 20.76 22.39
N ARG A 371 -2.74 19.77 23.27
CA ARG A 371 -2.78 20.00 24.72
C ARG A 371 -1.38 20.38 25.19
N HIS A 372 -1.19 21.63 25.60
CA HIS A 372 0.00 21.98 26.36
C HIS A 372 -0.13 21.41 27.78
N PRO A 373 0.98 20.96 28.41
CA PRO A 373 0.97 20.74 29.85
C PRO A 373 0.50 22.02 30.52
N ALA A 374 -0.50 21.90 31.40
CA ALA A 374 -0.71 22.91 32.41
C ALA A 374 0.64 23.10 33.12
N PRO A 375 1.04 24.34 33.46
CA PRO A 375 2.07 24.51 34.46
C PRO A 375 1.65 23.66 35.66
N ASP A 376 2.58 22.89 36.20
CA ASP A 376 2.38 22.26 37.49
C ASP A 376 2.14 23.42 38.44
N ASP A 377 0.88 23.66 38.82
CA ASP A 377 0.53 24.60 39.87
C ASP A 377 1.10 23.95 41.12
N GLY A 378 2.35 24.29 41.41
CA GLY A 378 3.14 23.77 42.52
C GLY A 378 2.42 24.05 43.83
N ASN A 379 1.45 23.20 44.15
CA ASN A 379 0.88 23.06 45.45
C ASN A 379 1.89 22.24 46.27
N THR A 380 3.04 22.86 46.55
CA THR A 380 3.69 22.65 47.83
C THR A 380 2.68 23.09 48.87
N THR A 381 1.88 22.13 49.33
CA THR A 381 1.23 22.17 50.64
C THR A 381 2.34 22.37 51.67
N VAL A 382 2.62 23.63 52.00
CA VAL A 382 3.34 23.96 53.21
C VAL A 382 2.38 23.62 54.34
N ASP A 383 2.65 22.49 55.01
CA ASP A 383 2.10 22.17 56.32
C ASP A 383 2.38 23.35 57.25
N VAL A 384 1.36 24.17 57.51
CA VAL A 384 1.40 25.12 58.61
C VAL A 384 0.97 24.35 59.85
N GLY A 385 1.97 23.78 60.53
CA GLY A 385 1.84 23.28 61.89
C GLY A 385 1.43 24.42 62.83
N THR A 386 0.44 24.10 63.67
CA THR A 386 -0.05 24.87 64.80
C THR A 386 1.07 25.31 65.74
N THR A 387 1.14 26.60 66.06
CA THR A 387 1.62 27.07 67.37
C THR A 387 1.10 28.49 67.67
N THR A 388 0.94 28.73 68.96
CA THR A 388 0.05 29.69 69.63
C THR A 388 0.74 31.00 70.02
N ALA A 389 -0.07 32.07 70.11
CA ALA A 389 0.01 33.26 70.99
C ALA A 389 1.11 34.35 70.79
N ALA A 390 0.67 35.59 70.49
CA ALA A 390 0.81 36.83 71.30
C ALA A 390 0.57 38.13 70.47
N GLU A 391 0.20 39.22 71.15
CA GLU A 391 -0.56 40.43 70.71
C GLU A 391 0.32 41.66 70.25
N PRO A 392 -0.14 42.93 70.13
CA PRO A 392 -0.44 43.62 68.85
C PRO A 392 0.33 44.96 68.58
N ALA A 393 -0.04 45.58 67.43
CA ALA A 393 -0.03 47.02 67.09
C ALA A 393 1.22 47.69 66.47
N ALA A 394 1.05 48.25 65.25
CA ALA A 394 1.48 49.61 64.89
C ALA A 394 0.85 50.08 63.55
N VAL A 395 0.61 51.39 63.49
CA VAL A 395 -0.22 52.17 62.56
C VAL A 395 0.61 52.75 61.37
N MET A 396 0.06 52.66 60.13
CA MET A 396 0.14 53.52 58.89
C MET A 396 1.48 54.21 58.45
N PRO A 397 1.69 54.63 57.17
CA PRO A 397 0.70 55.09 56.18
C PRO A 397 0.90 54.68 54.69
N ALA A 398 -0.09 55.09 53.89
CA ALA A 398 -0.24 54.88 52.45
C ALA A 398 0.85 55.56 51.59
N THR A 399 1.19 54.92 50.46
CA THR A 399 1.98 55.46 49.33
C THR A 399 1.14 55.45 48.04
N PRO A 400 1.35 56.38 47.08
CA PRO A 400 0.43 56.69 46.00
C PRO A 400 0.46 55.64 44.86
N PRO A 401 -0.52 55.62 43.94
CA PRO A 401 -0.59 54.61 42.90
C PRO A 401 0.59 54.75 41.93
N ARG A 402 1.52 53.78 41.94
CA ARG A 402 2.48 53.62 40.86
C ARG A 402 1.72 53.13 39.63
N THR A 403 1.86 53.89 38.55
CA THR A 403 1.53 53.47 37.18
C THR A 403 2.06 52.06 36.91
N PRO A 404 1.25 51.14 36.35
CA PRO A 404 1.75 49.82 35.98
C PRO A 404 2.79 49.98 34.85
N PRO A 405 3.90 49.23 34.89
CA PRO A 405 4.86 49.24 33.78
C PRO A 405 4.19 48.69 32.51
N PRO A 406 4.67 49.09 31.31
CA PRO A 406 4.11 48.59 30.07
C PRO A 406 4.26 47.07 30.00
N LEU A 407 3.20 46.38 29.54
CA LEU A 407 3.18 44.95 29.28
C LEU A 407 4.31 44.59 28.31
N GLN A 408 5.43 44.10 28.85
CA GLN A 408 6.45 43.41 28.09
C GLN A 408 5.93 42.01 27.76
N PHE A 409 5.59 41.80 26.49
CA PHE A 409 5.47 40.45 25.95
C PHE A 409 6.84 39.77 26.07
N PRO A 410 6.94 38.56 26.65
CA PRO A 410 8.19 37.82 26.62
C PRO A 410 8.48 37.44 25.16
N GLY A 411 9.51 38.06 24.62
CA GLY A 411 10.12 37.65 23.36
C GLY A 411 10.67 36.24 23.48
N ASN A 412 10.45 35.45 22.43
CA ASN A 412 11.13 34.22 22.03
C ASN A 412 12.24 33.73 22.96
N GLY A 413 12.02 32.59 23.64
CA GLY A 413 13.16 31.89 24.23
C GLY A 413 12.88 30.91 25.36
N VAL A 414 11.93 29.99 25.22
CA VAL A 414 12.05 28.70 25.91
C VAL A 414 11.75 27.59 24.91
N GLN A 415 12.71 27.33 24.02
CA GLN A 415 12.82 26.02 23.39
C GLN A 415 13.25 25.02 24.46
N VAL A 416 12.30 24.41 25.19
CA VAL A 416 12.54 23.06 25.71
C VAL A 416 12.37 22.11 24.54
N GLY A 417 13.35 22.13 23.64
CA GLY A 417 13.46 21.15 22.57
C GLY A 417 13.85 19.82 23.19
N HIS A 418 12.89 18.96 23.52
CA HIS A 418 13.13 17.53 23.35
C HIS A 418 13.32 17.30 21.86
N ARG A 419 14.56 17.48 21.39
CA ARG A 419 15.00 16.91 20.12
C ARG A 419 14.69 15.42 20.25
N LEU A 420 13.63 14.96 19.57
CA LEU A 420 13.51 13.56 19.23
C LEU A 420 14.83 13.20 18.55
N ARG A 421 15.69 12.47 19.27
CA ARG A 421 16.96 12.05 18.71
C ARG A 421 16.60 11.21 17.48
N PRO A 422 17.28 11.34 16.33
CA PRO A 422 17.08 10.46 15.17
C PRO A 422 17.15 8.97 15.57
N VAL A 423 17.81 8.67 16.69
CA VAL A 423 17.80 7.40 17.42
C VAL A 423 16.40 6.88 17.76
N THR A 424 15.45 7.72 18.20
CA THR A 424 14.09 7.29 18.57
C THR A 424 13.28 6.89 17.34
N VAL A 425 13.41 7.65 16.24
CA VAL A 425 12.76 7.31 14.96
C VAL A 425 13.37 6.04 14.37
N ALA A 426 14.70 5.91 14.41
CA ALA A 426 15.39 4.69 14.00
C ALA A 426 15.00 3.48 14.85
N ALA A 427 14.87 3.65 16.17
CA ALA A 427 14.44 2.59 17.08
C ALA A 427 13.00 2.13 16.79
N VAL A 428 12.08 3.06 16.51
CA VAL A 428 10.70 2.72 16.12
C VAL A 428 10.68 1.98 14.77
N ILE A 429 11.47 2.42 13.78
CA ILE A 429 11.59 1.72 12.49
C ILE A 429 12.15 0.31 12.70
N VAL A 430 13.21 0.16 13.50
CA VAL A 430 13.81 -1.14 13.83
C VAL A 430 12.80 -2.05 14.54
N VAL A 431 12.04 -1.53 15.50
CA VAL A 431 11.00 -2.30 16.20
C VAL A 431 9.89 -2.74 15.24
N ILE A 432 9.44 -1.88 14.33
CA ILE A 432 8.43 -2.22 13.31
C ILE A 432 8.97 -3.31 12.36
N VAL A 433 10.23 -3.19 11.92
CA VAL A 433 10.88 -4.19 11.07
C VAL A 433 11.03 -5.53 11.81
N LEU A 434 11.41 -5.51 13.10
CA LEU A 434 11.53 -6.72 13.92
C LEU A 434 10.18 -7.39 14.18
N ILE A 435 9.12 -6.61 14.43
CA ILE A 435 7.76 -7.15 14.59
C ILE A 435 7.28 -7.75 13.26
N ALA A 436 7.51 -7.08 12.13
CA ALA A 436 7.18 -7.61 10.82
C ALA A 436 7.94 -8.92 10.53
N ALA A 437 9.22 -8.99 10.88
CA ALA A 437 10.03 -10.20 10.76
C ALA A 437 9.54 -11.33 11.70
N ALA A 438 9.21 -11.02 12.95
CA ALA A 438 8.72 -11.98 13.94
C ALA A 438 7.34 -12.56 13.56
N VAL A 439 6.42 -11.71 13.08
CA VAL A 439 5.10 -12.17 12.56
C VAL A 439 5.29 -13.03 11.31
N THR A 440 6.22 -12.64 10.43
CA THR A 440 6.55 -13.45 9.24
C THR A 440 7.08 -14.82 9.65
N ALA A 441 8.01 -14.87 10.60
CA ALA A 441 8.59 -16.11 11.14
C ALA A 441 7.54 -16.99 11.84
N LEU A 442 6.69 -16.41 12.70
CA LEU A 442 5.64 -17.14 13.40
C LEU A 442 4.69 -17.85 12.42
N ILE A 443 4.32 -17.17 11.34
CA ILE A 443 3.45 -17.75 10.30
C ILE A 443 4.18 -18.83 9.47
N VAL A 444 5.49 -18.67 9.20
CA VAL A 444 6.27 -19.73 8.52
C VAL A 444 6.35 -20.98 9.40
N LEU A 445 6.55 -20.82 10.71
CA LEU A 445 6.65 -21.94 11.65
C LEU A 445 5.30 -22.61 11.95
N SER A 446 4.17 -21.90 11.90
CA SER A 446 2.84 -22.48 12.10
C SER A 446 2.31 -23.27 10.88
N GLY A 447 2.98 -23.19 9.72
CA GLY A 447 2.57 -23.86 8.49
C GLY A 447 2.96 -25.35 8.36
N THR A 448 3.75 -25.91 9.29
CA THR A 448 4.30 -27.28 9.17
C THR A 448 3.47 -28.38 9.85
N THR A 449 2.37 -28.06 10.55
CA THR A 449 1.59 -29.04 11.33
C THR A 449 0.21 -29.35 10.76
N GLY A 450 0.12 -29.63 9.46
CA GLY A 450 -1.14 -29.95 8.79
C GLY A 450 -1.02 -31.00 7.70
N ARG A 451 -0.33 -32.12 7.96
CA ARG A 451 -0.32 -33.27 7.04
C ARG A 451 -1.61 -34.07 7.23
N THR A 452 -2.68 -33.68 6.54
CA THR A 452 -3.91 -34.48 6.45
C THR A 452 -3.68 -35.71 5.57
N LYS A 453 -4.06 -36.84 6.15
CA LYS A 453 -3.95 -38.22 5.66
C LYS A 453 -4.87 -38.42 4.45
N LEU A 454 -4.32 -38.94 3.36
CA LEU A 454 -5.06 -39.36 2.15
C LEU A 454 -6.04 -40.51 2.50
N PRO A 455 -7.30 -40.50 2.04
CA PRO A 455 -8.12 -41.71 1.97
C PRO A 455 -7.97 -42.42 0.60
N PRO A 456 -8.26 -43.73 0.54
CA PRO A 456 -7.80 -44.63 -0.51
C PRO A 456 -8.69 -44.63 -1.77
N MET A 457 -8.06 -45.02 -2.89
CA MET A 457 -8.71 -45.40 -4.15
C MET A 457 -9.65 -46.60 -4.02
N LEU A 458 -10.68 -46.65 -4.87
CA LEU A 458 -11.27 -47.86 -5.48
C LEU A 458 -12.06 -47.45 -6.77
N PRO A 459 -12.34 -48.41 -7.68
CA PRO A 459 -12.32 -48.19 -9.14
C PRO A 459 -13.68 -48.39 -9.84
N GLY A 460 -13.72 -48.00 -11.12
CA GLY A 460 -14.60 -48.60 -12.13
C GLY A 460 -15.52 -47.63 -12.87
N GLY A 461 -15.64 -47.81 -14.19
CA GLY A 461 -16.79 -47.34 -14.97
C GLY A 461 -16.47 -46.85 -16.38
N HIS A 462 -16.49 -47.77 -17.34
CA HIS A 462 -16.51 -47.50 -18.79
C HIS A 462 -17.70 -46.62 -19.23
N ALA A 463 -17.49 -45.79 -20.26
CA ALA A 463 -18.50 -45.50 -21.28
C ALA A 463 -17.83 -44.96 -22.55
N GLU A 464 -17.82 -45.79 -23.60
CA GLU A 464 -17.67 -45.41 -25.00
C GLU A 464 -18.70 -44.36 -25.41
N ALA A 465 -18.28 -43.42 -26.27
CA ALA A 465 -19.17 -42.78 -27.23
C ALA A 465 -18.38 -42.46 -28.50
N THR A 466 -18.89 -43.00 -29.60
CA THR A 466 -18.26 -43.15 -30.91
C THR A 466 -18.78 -42.08 -31.89
N ALA A 467 -17.84 -41.46 -32.63
CA ALA A 467 -17.96 -40.90 -34.00
C ALA A 467 -18.84 -39.64 -34.25
N PRO A 468 -18.72 -38.95 -35.42
CA PRO A 468 -17.86 -39.22 -36.60
C PRO A 468 -17.00 -38.06 -37.12
N ALA A 469 -16.12 -38.45 -38.04
CA ALA A 469 -15.28 -37.64 -38.92
C ALA A 469 -16.08 -36.75 -39.89
N GLY A 470 -15.50 -35.59 -40.20
CA GLY A 470 -15.88 -34.73 -41.32
C GLY A 470 -14.63 -34.21 -42.02
N SER A 471 -14.34 -34.79 -43.18
CA SER A 471 -13.23 -34.46 -44.08
C SER A 471 -13.49 -33.13 -44.82
N GLY A 472 -12.47 -32.29 -44.95
CA GLY A 472 -12.49 -31.09 -45.79
C GLY A 472 -11.09 -30.70 -46.25
N LEU A 473 -10.80 -31.03 -47.51
CA LEU A 473 -9.56 -30.75 -48.25
C LEU A 473 -9.31 -29.24 -48.44
N SER A 474 -8.04 -28.81 -48.36
CA SER A 474 -7.48 -27.71 -49.17
C SER A 474 -5.93 -27.75 -49.17
N GLN A 475 -5.36 -27.59 -50.36
CA GLN A 475 -3.97 -27.75 -50.80
C GLN A 475 -3.00 -26.60 -50.37
N PRO A 476 -1.67 -26.77 -50.59
CA PRO A 476 -0.60 -25.97 -49.98
C PRO A 476 -0.19 -24.75 -50.82
N VAL A 477 0.36 -23.72 -50.17
CA VAL A 477 1.07 -22.60 -50.81
C VAL A 477 2.55 -22.66 -50.43
N ASN A 478 3.41 -22.71 -51.45
CA ASN A 478 4.88 -22.70 -51.37
C ASN A 478 5.45 -21.33 -50.93
N PRO A 479 6.68 -21.27 -50.38
CA PRO A 479 7.29 -20.04 -49.88
C PRO A 479 8.05 -19.27 -50.98
N PRO A 480 8.24 -17.94 -50.85
CA PRO A 480 9.19 -17.22 -51.69
C PRO A 480 10.60 -17.20 -51.09
N THR A 481 11.56 -17.50 -51.97
CA THR A 481 13.01 -17.56 -51.77
C THR A 481 13.67 -16.17 -51.91
N ALA A 482 14.77 -15.99 -51.17
CA ALA A 482 15.93 -15.10 -51.39
C ALA A 482 15.86 -13.60 -51.02
N LEU A 483 16.82 -13.18 -50.17
CA LEU A 483 17.30 -11.80 -49.98
C LEU A 483 18.83 -11.76 -50.22
N PRO A 484 19.40 -10.68 -50.80
CA PRO A 484 20.83 -10.55 -51.16
C PRO A 484 21.72 -10.01 -50.01
N PRO A 485 23.08 -10.00 -50.14
CA PRO A 485 24.00 -9.97 -49.00
C PRO A 485 24.33 -8.57 -48.48
N ALA A 486 24.63 -8.46 -47.18
CA ALA A 486 25.14 -7.25 -46.53
C ALA A 486 26.63 -7.38 -46.15
N VAL A 487 27.39 -6.32 -46.44
CA VAL A 487 28.83 -6.10 -46.20
C VAL A 487 29.08 -5.62 -44.75
N PRO A 488 30.28 -5.84 -44.16
CA PRO A 488 30.45 -5.98 -42.71
C PRO A 488 30.72 -4.65 -41.98
N GLY A 489 30.10 -4.51 -40.80
CA GLY A 489 30.35 -3.43 -39.84
C GLY A 489 30.48 -4.00 -38.43
N ALA A 490 31.70 -3.93 -37.91
CA ALA A 490 32.18 -4.20 -36.54
C ALA A 490 31.14 -4.63 -35.48
N ARG A 491 31.32 -5.83 -34.93
CA ARG A 491 30.83 -6.16 -33.58
C ARG A 491 31.99 -6.66 -32.73
N LEU A 492 32.04 -6.08 -31.53
CA LEU A 492 32.97 -6.36 -30.46
C LEU A 492 32.98 -7.85 -30.10
N THR A 493 34.17 -8.30 -29.75
CA THR A 493 34.57 -9.63 -29.28
C THR A 493 33.73 -10.14 -28.11
N LEU A 494 33.30 -11.38 -28.27
CA LEU A 494 32.54 -12.23 -27.35
C LEU A 494 33.42 -12.67 -26.17
N THR A 495 32.91 -12.58 -24.94
CA THR A 495 33.38 -13.42 -23.82
C THR A 495 32.29 -14.45 -23.51
N SER A 496 32.51 -15.70 -23.91
CA SER A 496 31.67 -16.84 -23.51
C SER A 496 31.74 -17.04 -21.99
N ALA A 497 30.59 -17.17 -21.33
CA ALA A 497 30.53 -17.56 -19.93
C ALA A 497 30.96 -19.03 -19.76
N ASN A 498 31.52 -19.38 -18.60
CA ASN A 498 31.91 -20.77 -18.28
C ASN A 498 30.71 -21.73 -18.36
N ALA A 499 30.96 -22.99 -18.74
CA ALA A 499 29.93 -24.03 -18.78
C ALA A 499 29.28 -24.25 -17.40
N ILE A 500 27.96 -24.41 -17.38
CA ILE A 500 27.15 -24.58 -16.18
C ILE A 500 26.74 -26.05 -16.08
N ALA A 501 27.20 -26.74 -15.04
CA ALA A 501 26.81 -28.12 -14.77
C ALA A 501 25.33 -28.19 -14.33
N ILE A 502 24.56 -29.10 -14.93
CA ILE A 502 23.15 -29.35 -14.62
C ILE A 502 23.03 -30.56 -13.69
N ALA A 503 23.26 -31.76 -14.23
CA ALA A 503 23.34 -33.01 -13.48
C ALA A 503 24.00 -34.11 -14.35
N ASP A 504 24.50 -35.17 -13.70
CA ASP A 504 24.91 -36.42 -14.34
C ASP A 504 25.87 -36.24 -15.54
N GLY A 505 26.83 -35.32 -15.40
CA GLY A 505 27.85 -35.06 -16.41
C GLY A 505 27.39 -34.23 -17.61
N ILE A 506 26.18 -33.66 -17.57
CA ILE A 506 25.63 -32.73 -18.56
C ILE A 506 25.82 -31.29 -18.09
N SER A 507 26.31 -30.44 -18.99
CA SER A 507 26.50 -29.01 -18.76
C SER A 507 26.04 -28.21 -19.97
N ILE A 508 25.57 -26.98 -19.73
CA ILE A 508 25.17 -26.04 -20.78
C ILE A 508 26.06 -24.79 -20.72
N THR A 509 26.52 -24.32 -21.87
CA THR A 509 27.30 -23.08 -21.98
C THR A 509 26.36 -21.94 -22.38
N PRO A 510 26.18 -20.89 -21.55
CA PRO A 510 25.29 -19.79 -21.88
C PRO A 510 25.76 -19.03 -23.13
N ALA A 511 24.82 -18.68 -24.00
CA ALA A 511 25.08 -17.76 -25.08
C ALA A 511 25.50 -16.37 -24.53
N PRO A 512 26.22 -15.55 -25.32
CA PRO A 512 26.65 -14.22 -24.88
C PRO A 512 25.47 -13.37 -24.39
N GLY A 513 25.59 -12.85 -23.16
CA GLY A 513 24.54 -12.04 -22.52
C GLY A 513 23.43 -12.86 -21.84
N TRP A 514 23.32 -14.16 -22.08
CA TRP A 514 22.39 -15.02 -21.36
C TRP A 514 22.90 -15.29 -19.95
N THR A 515 21.99 -15.29 -18.99
CA THR A 515 22.32 -15.44 -17.57
C THR A 515 21.53 -16.57 -16.93
N LEU A 516 22.17 -17.32 -16.04
CA LEU A 516 21.49 -18.31 -15.21
C LEU A 516 20.61 -17.58 -14.19
N THR A 517 19.30 -17.80 -14.25
CA THR A 517 18.34 -17.14 -13.36
C THR A 517 17.81 -18.05 -12.27
N ASP A 518 17.74 -19.35 -12.55
CA ASP A 518 17.16 -20.32 -11.64
C ASP A 518 17.81 -21.70 -11.82
N ARG A 519 17.86 -22.49 -10.74
CA ARG A 519 18.44 -23.84 -10.76
C ARG A 519 17.84 -24.75 -9.69
N GLY A 520 17.71 -26.01 -10.05
CA GLY A 520 17.39 -27.10 -9.15
C GLY A 520 18.51 -28.14 -9.07
N PRO A 521 18.22 -29.31 -8.46
CA PRO A 521 19.18 -30.40 -8.35
C PRO A 521 19.52 -31.03 -9.71
N ASN A 522 18.59 -30.96 -10.68
CA ASN A 522 18.73 -31.58 -11.99
C ASN A 522 18.22 -30.69 -13.14
N TRP A 523 18.04 -29.38 -12.90
CA TRP A 523 17.56 -28.47 -13.92
C TRP A 523 18.14 -27.06 -13.76
N VAL A 524 18.13 -26.31 -14.85
CA VAL A 524 18.55 -24.90 -14.90
C VAL A 524 17.61 -24.09 -15.79
N THR A 525 17.50 -22.80 -15.52
CA THR A 525 16.82 -21.84 -16.39
C THR A 525 17.75 -20.67 -16.69
N LEU A 526 17.88 -20.34 -17.96
CA LEU A 526 18.62 -19.16 -18.42
C LEU A 526 17.67 -18.20 -19.15
N PHE A 527 17.92 -16.90 -19.00
CA PHE A 527 17.19 -15.86 -19.71
C PHE A 527 18.14 -15.00 -20.54
N ASP A 528 17.59 -14.46 -21.62
CA ASP A 528 18.25 -13.44 -22.41
C ASP A 528 18.36 -12.12 -21.63
N PRO A 529 19.24 -11.19 -22.05
CA PRO A 529 19.41 -9.90 -21.37
C PRO A 529 18.13 -9.08 -21.20
N ASN A 530 17.16 -9.24 -22.10
CA ASN A 530 15.92 -8.47 -22.12
C ASN A 530 14.75 -9.20 -21.44
N ASN A 531 14.96 -10.41 -20.94
CA ASN A 531 13.95 -11.26 -20.31
C ASN A 531 12.71 -11.51 -21.21
N THR A 532 12.95 -11.53 -22.51
CA THR A 532 11.99 -11.80 -23.60
C THR A 532 12.08 -13.24 -24.11
N ALA A 533 13.20 -13.91 -23.87
CA ALA A 533 13.42 -15.32 -24.17
C ALA A 533 14.03 -16.07 -22.98
N ALA A 534 13.67 -17.33 -22.83
CA ALA A 534 14.14 -18.21 -21.78
C ALA A 534 14.40 -19.61 -22.32
N ILE A 535 15.39 -20.29 -21.74
CA ILE A 535 15.64 -21.72 -21.95
C ILE A 535 15.66 -22.41 -20.60
N HIS A 536 14.79 -23.40 -20.43
CA HIS A 536 14.75 -24.26 -19.27
C HIS A 536 15.19 -25.66 -19.66
N VAL A 537 16.12 -26.23 -18.90
CA VAL A 537 16.72 -27.55 -19.20
C VAL A 537 16.63 -28.42 -17.96
N THR A 538 16.03 -29.60 -18.09
CA THR A 538 15.94 -30.60 -17.04
C THR A 538 16.60 -31.90 -17.50
N VAL A 539 17.54 -32.41 -16.71
CA VAL A 539 18.20 -33.71 -16.93
C VAL A 539 17.53 -34.76 -16.05
N LYS A 540 17.17 -35.90 -16.63
CA LYS A 540 16.45 -36.97 -15.92
C LYS A 540 16.66 -38.34 -16.58
N PRO A 541 16.24 -39.43 -15.92
CA PRO A 541 16.09 -40.72 -16.57
C PRO A 541 14.90 -40.70 -17.54
N ALA A 542 15.04 -41.38 -18.68
CA ALA A 542 13.95 -41.63 -19.63
C ALA A 542 13.41 -43.06 -19.51
N ASP A 543 12.09 -43.19 -19.61
CA ASP A 543 11.38 -44.47 -19.52
C ASP A 543 11.40 -45.27 -20.84
N GLY A 544 12.17 -44.83 -21.84
CA GLY A 544 12.21 -45.45 -23.18
C GLY A 544 13.46 -45.13 -23.99
N THR A 545 13.52 -45.67 -25.22
CA THR A 545 14.64 -45.50 -26.17
C THR A 545 14.27 -44.69 -27.43
N ASP A 546 13.04 -44.17 -27.47
CA ASP A 546 12.53 -43.32 -28.56
C ASP A 546 12.34 -41.89 -28.03
N ALA A 547 13.14 -40.96 -28.56
CA ALA A 547 13.10 -39.56 -28.14
C ALA A 547 11.73 -38.89 -28.39
N ALA A 548 10.98 -39.31 -29.43
CA ALA A 548 9.65 -38.75 -29.69
C ALA A 548 8.64 -39.16 -28.62
N ALA A 549 8.66 -40.43 -28.20
CA ALA A 549 7.78 -40.95 -27.16
C ALA A 549 8.09 -40.32 -25.79
N VAL A 550 9.38 -40.18 -25.46
CA VAL A 550 9.84 -39.50 -24.23
C VAL A 550 9.38 -38.04 -24.22
N LEU A 551 9.65 -37.30 -25.30
CA LEU A 551 9.23 -35.90 -25.45
C LEU A 551 7.72 -35.73 -25.28
N GLN A 552 6.92 -36.62 -25.90
CA GLN A 552 5.47 -36.55 -25.79
C GLN A 552 4.98 -36.81 -24.36
N GLY A 553 5.58 -37.78 -23.66
CA GLY A 553 5.30 -38.06 -22.25
C GLY A 553 5.58 -36.84 -21.37
N ASP A 554 6.70 -36.18 -21.61
CA ASP A 554 7.15 -35.02 -20.86
C ASP A 554 6.32 -33.78 -21.08
N VAL A 555 5.94 -33.52 -22.34
CA VAL A 555 5.00 -32.44 -22.66
C VAL A 555 3.64 -32.71 -22.02
N ASN A 556 3.15 -33.94 -22.04
CA ASN A 556 1.89 -34.30 -21.37
C ASN A 556 1.98 -34.07 -19.85
N GLN A 557 3.10 -34.46 -19.23
CA GLN A 557 3.35 -34.21 -17.82
C GLN A 557 3.41 -32.71 -17.52
N LEU A 558 4.13 -31.93 -18.33
CA LEU A 558 4.27 -30.49 -18.20
C LEU A 558 2.92 -29.77 -18.30
N ILE A 559 2.07 -30.16 -19.26
CA ILE A 559 0.72 -29.59 -19.45
C ILE A 559 -0.20 -29.97 -18.29
N SER A 560 -0.05 -31.18 -17.75
CA SER A 560 -0.84 -31.66 -16.61
C SER A 560 -0.39 -31.09 -15.25
N ALA A 561 0.81 -30.51 -15.18
CA ALA A 561 1.40 -30.00 -13.94
C ALA A 561 1.09 -28.50 -13.74
N PRO A 562 0.39 -28.10 -12.65
CA PRO A 562 -0.05 -26.71 -12.44
C PRO A 562 1.06 -25.71 -12.06
N SER A 563 2.34 -26.11 -12.07
CA SER A 563 3.46 -25.36 -11.50
C SER A 563 4.38 -24.65 -12.51
N THR A 564 4.09 -24.71 -13.81
CA THR A 564 5.03 -24.27 -14.87
C THR A 564 4.83 -22.81 -15.30
N GLY A 565 3.73 -22.18 -14.86
CA GLY A 565 3.37 -20.81 -15.25
C GLY A 565 2.93 -20.66 -16.73
N LEU A 566 3.08 -21.72 -17.52
CA LEU A 566 2.55 -21.82 -18.88
C LEU A 566 1.09 -22.26 -18.82
N THR A 567 0.25 -21.51 -19.47
CA THR A 567 -1.14 -21.86 -19.76
C THR A 567 -1.27 -21.99 -21.26
N ASN A 568 -2.33 -22.65 -21.71
CA ASN A 568 -2.74 -22.53 -23.11
C ASN A 568 -1.78 -23.09 -24.15
N VAL A 569 -0.95 -24.04 -23.71
CA VAL A 569 0.01 -24.75 -24.55
C VAL A 569 -0.72 -25.45 -25.69
N ASN A 570 -0.42 -25.04 -26.91
CA ASN A 570 -0.90 -25.63 -28.15
C ASN A 570 0.31 -26.14 -28.94
N VAL A 571 0.50 -27.45 -28.93
CA VAL A 571 1.59 -28.12 -29.63
C VAL A 571 1.29 -28.18 -31.12
N MET A 572 2.25 -27.76 -31.94
CA MET A 572 2.11 -27.61 -33.38
C MET A 572 2.69 -28.82 -34.11
N GLY A 573 1.82 -29.81 -34.39
CA GLY A 573 2.17 -30.99 -35.17
C GLY A 573 2.83 -32.10 -34.35
N ALA A 574 3.31 -33.13 -35.06
CA ALA A 574 3.97 -34.29 -34.46
C ALA A 574 5.46 -34.00 -34.14
N PRO A 575 6.08 -34.74 -33.19
CA PRO A 575 7.51 -34.65 -32.92
C PRO A 575 8.36 -34.83 -34.18
N THR A 576 9.25 -33.88 -34.43
CA THR A 576 10.28 -34.02 -35.46
C THR A 576 11.51 -34.67 -34.84
N THR A 577 11.96 -35.80 -35.37
CA THR A 577 13.11 -36.54 -34.83
C THR A 577 14.36 -36.36 -35.67
N LYS A 578 15.52 -36.42 -35.01
CA LYS A 578 16.84 -36.34 -35.63
C LYS A 578 17.81 -37.27 -34.91
N THR A 579 18.63 -37.99 -35.66
CA THR A 579 19.77 -38.73 -35.09
C THR A 579 20.94 -37.77 -34.86
N LEU A 580 21.57 -37.87 -33.69
CA LEU A 580 22.71 -37.04 -33.31
C LEU A 580 24.00 -37.85 -33.33
N GLN A 581 25.08 -37.21 -33.78
CA GLN A 581 26.44 -37.74 -33.69
C GLN A 581 27.14 -37.07 -32.50
N SER A 582 26.74 -37.45 -31.28
CA SER A 582 27.24 -36.91 -30.01
C SER A 582 27.58 -38.03 -29.05
N GLU A 583 28.61 -37.81 -28.24
CA GLU A 583 29.01 -38.73 -27.16
C GLU A 583 27.95 -38.77 -26.05
N LYS A 584 27.22 -37.66 -25.84
CA LYS A 584 26.25 -37.50 -24.77
C LYS A 584 24.84 -37.90 -25.17
N PHE A 585 24.42 -37.65 -26.40
CA PHE A 585 23.06 -37.95 -26.88
C PHE A 585 23.06 -38.51 -28.31
N GLN A 586 22.22 -39.51 -28.59
CA GLN A 586 22.16 -40.18 -29.90
C GLN A 586 20.88 -39.84 -30.67
N GLN A 587 19.84 -39.37 -30.00
CA GLN A 587 18.60 -38.95 -30.62
C GLN A 587 18.16 -37.58 -30.08
N ALA A 588 17.50 -36.80 -30.93
CA ALA A 588 16.76 -35.62 -30.55
C ALA A 588 15.35 -35.67 -31.11
N ALA A 589 14.38 -35.16 -30.36
CA ALA A 589 13.04 -34.88 -30.85
C ALA A 589 12.65 -33.44 -30.51
N SER A 590 11.85 -32.78 -31.33
CA SER A 590 11.35 -31.44 -31.03
C SER A 590 9.92 -31.21 -31.50
N MET A 591 9.19 -30.36 -30.77
CA MET A 591 7.85 -29.90 -31.09
C MET A 591 7.73 -28.40 -30.86
N ASN A 592 7.28 -27.68 -31.87
CA ASN A 592 6.94 -26.27 -31.72
C ASN A 592 5.63 -26.15 -30.93
N TYR A 593 5.47 -25.09 -30.16
CA TYR A 593 4.23 -24.81 -29.47
C TYR A 593 3.98 -23.31 -29.34
N THR A 594 2.73 -22.95 -29.12
CA THR A 594 2.34 -21.61 -28.65
C THR A 594 1.75 -21.72 -27.25
N ALA A 595 2.01 -20.77 -26.37
CA ALA A 595 1.46 -20.77 -25.02
C ALA A 595 1.25 -19.35 -24.50
N ASP A 596 0.58 -19.25 -23.37
CA ASP A 596 0.35 -18.00 -22.67
C ASP A 596 1.02 -18.06 -21.30
N PHE A 597 1.86 -17.09 -21.00
CA PHE A 597 2.45 -16.93 -19.68
C PHE A 597 1.68 -15.88 -18.88
N SER A 598 1.12 -16.28 -17.75
CA SER A 598 0.34 -15.40 -16.88
C SER A 598 1.20 -14.85 -15.76
N ALA A 599 1.56 -13.57 -15.85
CA ALA A 599 2.23 -12.84 -14.79
C ALA A 599 1.23 -11.91 -14.06
N GLN A 600 1.58 -11.44 -12.86
CA GLN A 600 0.79 -10.46 -12.11
C GLN A 600 0.50 -9.14 -12.88
N LEU A 601 1.16 -8.93 -14.03
CA LEU A 601 1.09 -7.74 -14.88
C LEU A 601 0.30 -7.96 -16.19
N GLY A 602 -0.16 -9.18 -16.49
CA GLY A 602 -0.92 -9.51 -17.71
C GLY A 602 -0.52 -10.85 -18.35
N ILE A 603 -1.21 -11.20 -19.44
CA ILE A 603 -0.94 -12.39 -20.24
C ILE A 603 0.05 -12.04 -21.35
N THR A 604 1.13 -12.80 -21.47
CA THR A 604 2.12 -12.67 -22.55
C THR A 604 2.04 -13.89 -23.46
N HIS A 605 1.88 -13.66 -24.76
CA HIS A 605 1.88 -14.73 -25.76
C HIS A 605 3.31 -15.17 -26.05
N LEU A 606 3.55 -16.47 -25.91
CA LEU A 606 4.82 -17.12 -26.12
C LEU A 606 4.74 -18.05 -27.34
N ILE A 607 5.83 -18.07 -28.08
CA ILE A 607 6.16 -19.13 -29.03
C ILE A 607 7.36 -19.87 -28.46
N GLY A 608 7.40 -21.19 -28.66
CA GLY A 608 8.46 -21.99 -28.08
C GLY A 608 8.66 -23.32 -28.78
N VAL A 609 9.69 -24.02 -28.35
CA VAL A 609 10.08 -25.33 -28.82
C VAL A 609 10.37 -26.20 -27.61
N PHE A 610 9.60 -27.28 -27.48
CA PHE A 610 10.00 -28.39 -26.62
C PHE A 610 10.96 -29.28 -27.38
N MET A 611 12.05 -29.69 -26.74
CA MET A 611 13.04 -30.58 -27.30
C MET A 611 13.47 -31.61 -26.27
N GLU A 612 13.67 -32.84 -26.72
CA GLU A 612 14.23 -33.92 -25.91
C GLU A 612 15.53 -34.37 -26.55
N LEU A 613 16.62 -34.39 -25.78
CA LEU A 613 17.86 -35.05 -26.16
C LEU A 613 17.95 -36.37 -25.40
N LEU A 614 18.10 -37.49 -26.11
CA LEU A 614 18.09 -38.82 -25.52
C LEU A 614 19.39 -39.57 -25.77
N ASN A 615 19.97 -40.08 -24.71
CA ASN A 615 21.03 -41.09 -24.75
C ASN A 615 20.38 -42.47 -24.69
N THR A 616 20.46 -43.20 -25.79
CA THR A 616 19.80 -44.50 -25.93
C THR A 616 20.53 -45.62 -25.20
N SER A 617 21.78 -45.39 -24.77
CA SER A 617 22.62 -46.41 -24.15
C SER A 617 22.48 -46.44 -22.63
N ASN A 618 22.31 -45.29 -21.99
CA ASN A 618 22.20 -45.18 -20.52
C ASN A 618 20.81 -44.67 -20.05
N HIS A 619 19.86 -44.48 -20.96
CA HIS A 619 18.52 -43.95 -20.67
C HIS A 619 18.52 -42.59 -19.97
N GLN A 620 19.54 -41.76 -20.23
CA GLN A 620 19.58 -40.38 -19.76
C GLN A 620 18.94 -39.45 -20.80
N SER A 621 18.15 -38.50 -20.33
CA SER A 621 17.46 -37.54 -21.18
C SER A 621 17.62 -36.11 -20.67
N ALA A 622 17.61 -35.16 -21.61
CA ALA A 622 17.56 -33.74 -21.31
C ALA A 622 16.34 -33.14 -22.01
N PHE A 623 15.33 -32.80 -21.20
CA PHE A 623 14.14 -32.08 -21.64
C PHE A 623 14.44 -30.59 -21.64
N ILE A 624 14.19 -29.94 -22.78
CA ILE A 624 14.50 -28.54 -23.04
C ILE A 624 13.21 -27.83 -23.43
N ASP A 625 12.89 -26.76 -22.71
CA ASP A 625 11.81 -25.82 -23.01
C ASP A 625 12.44 -24.47 -23.38
N TYR A 626 12.49 -24.16 -24.68
CA TYR A 626 12.83 -22.83 -25.17
C TYR A 626 11.56 -22.04 -25.47
N ARG A 627 11.50 -20.80 -24.98
CA ARG A 627 10.35 -19.92 -25.16
C ARG A 627 10.76 -18.47 -25.36
N GLU A 628 10.03 -17.77 -26.20
CA GLU A 628 10.20 -16.34 -26.45
C GLU A 628 8.85 -15.64 -26.66
N THR A 629 8.80 -14.33 -26.44
CA THR A 629 7.61 -13.55 -26.75
C THR A 629 7.42 -13.43 -28.26
N SER A 630 6.16 -13.48 -28.73
CA SER A 630 5.83 -13.60 -30.17
C SER A 630 6.27 -12.42 -31.05
N ASP A 631 6.80 -11.34 -30.46
CA ASP A 631 7.28 -10.11 -31.09
C ASP A 631 8.81 -10.07 -31.30
N VAL A 632 9.53 -11.16 -31.01
CA VAL A 632 10.99 -11.21 -30.95
C VAL A 632 11.64 -11.78 -32.24
N SER A 633 12.87 -11.35 -32.53
CA SER A 633 13.61 -11.63 -33.77
C SER A 633 14.28 -13.02 -33.82
N ALA A 634 14.54 -13.53 -35.04
CA ALA A 634 15.25 -14.80 -35.31
C ALA A 634 16.67 -14.96 -34.70
N SER A 635 17.24 -13.90 -34.12
CA SER A 635 18.58 -13.95 -33.50
C SER A 635 18.63 -14.77 -32.20
N TYR A 636 17.53 -14.84 -31.44
CA TYR A 636 17.47 -15.58 -30.18
C TYR A 636 17.33 -17.09 -30.39
N VAL A 637 16.65 -17.51 -31.45
CA VAL A 637 16.61 -18.91 -31.91
C VAL A 637 18.03 -19.43 -32.21
N GLY A 638 18.89 -18.60 -32.82
CA GLY A 638 20.29 -18.94 -33.04
C GLY A 638 21.10 -19.06 -31.73
N ALA A 639 20.83 -18.21 -30.75
CA ALA A 639 21.45 -18.30 -29.43
C ALA A 639 21.02 -19.55 -28.66
N ALA A 640 19.74 -19.92 -28.72
CA ALA A 640 19.22 -21.14 -28.15
C ALA A 640 19.88 -22.38 -28.75
N GLN A 641 20.00 -22.44 -30.08
CA GLN A 641 20.66 -23.55 -30.75
C GLN A 641 22.13 -23.67 -30.33
N MET A 642 22.88 -22.57 -30.21
CA MET A 642 24.26 -22.61 -29.71
C MET A 642 24.37 -23.19 -28.30
N MET A 643 23.44 -22.84 -27.41
CA MET A 643 23.43 -23.39 -26.04
C MET A 643 23.08 -24.88 -26.04
N ILE A 644 22.11 -25.31 -26.85
CA ILE A 644 21.74 -26.72 -27.02
C ILE A 644 22.93 -27.52 -27.59
N ASP A 645 23.58 -27.01 -28.62
CA ASP A 645 24.74 -27.66 -29.25
C ASP A 645 25.92 -27.80 -28.28
N SER A 646 26.03 -26.92 -27.27
CA SER A 646 27.07 -27.02 -26.24
C SER A 646 26.87 -28.19 -25.25
N MET A 647 25.70 -28.82 -25.27
CA MET A 647 25.37 -29.99 -24.43
C MET A 647 25.64 -31.32 -25.14
N LEU A 648 25.82 -31.28 -26.46
CA LEU A 648 26.11 -32.44 -27.32
C LEU A 648 27.58 -32.80 -27.26
#